data_AF-A0A5C5Z5Z2-F1
#
_entry.id   AF-A0A5C5Z5Z2-F1
#
_cell.length_a   1.000
_cell.length_b   1.000
_cell.length_c   1.000
_cell.angle_alpha   90.00
_cell.angle_beta   90.00
_cell.angle_gamma   90.00
#
_symmetry.space_group_name_H-M   'P 1'
#
loop_
_entity.id
_entity.type
_entity.pdbx_description
1 polymer ?
#
loop_
_entity_poly.entity_id
_entity_poly.type
_entity_poly.pdbx_seq_one_letter_code
_entity_poly.pdbx_strand_id
1 'polypeptide(L)'
;MESKGSSTQRVDHSSELSSNCANVSWIRIVWARLLVGWIVLICAEVFSGASLKMGLWHPWTLIVTYWLYFAHFFLFTTLAVRTGRTSLASLYLWGVLFGLYESWITKVIWHGYGGDGKLVLGSIGPYGFSELSMVFLFHPVASFLLPLAVTCLVCPSLRGLFPDLVWFTGKTRGVRLFLCYLLFSLPPIIAMNSGGPLNLVRNLVVVIVVLFVLNRLSRPALAGPNCDRIVVFGRRGFVGLCIYLVLLYLVTYFGLRPEGMPSASVQLATGVFYALAIIGLWRHTAREPMPDESVPVDPMEMRRVKTFFVVLMSLSLVLSSFAGWPGLFVPIMLNFALWTPLGFLLTILAWFRDGKASPNDKLDEEPQPRSFLRRATRLAGFGCGGVGLLFATLLGLIYILIGHSVPKTYPTIEHPIAAPPLAANLGGGLEGFDSPYVGHTGSWDGKGGGMFGSSKLSDLDTEVAMGLRWTFMSVYWSSMEPDGPVDLSKGIPPAWQALDSFVIAAHQRQLNVLMQAPVVGGNAGGPPPWAGRREPGKSAPENMDALADFASKLAERYRPGGTLAQREGWDTSYGIRAWELDNEPEAYRTHWKGQAADYAEFVAKASSRIKAADPQALIVAPGVASGDHVVPWLESTLDVEGKNGSPTFKQNGNSYSIGPAVDVVSFHNYEGLDTFFSGHDMTVGRAFQKVRGVFEKWEDRSLGYEYSRKKEYWHTEGNFDFVGALSEERRAAWRFQFFTRAFAAGIRKVVVMDASPLEQIAVKAYVEVLPRPFPMLAASDQIEVVDGSAVAFQCLDGDGVEAGRVWIVWAQADTGDAMIDLPVIGDHVQIVSVGGQREMKPASQGRVRLLLGGDPKMPAPVLVVDRAKEGSGAEIDI
;
A
#
# COMPACT_ATOMS: atom_id res chain seq x y z
N MET A 1 -8.26 27.42 104.52
CA MET A 1 -7.99 27.68 103.09
C MET A 1 -8.54 26.49 102.32
N GLU A 2 -9.85 26.51 102.07
CA GLU A 2 -10.49 27.07 100.85
C GLU A 2 -10.22 26.18 99.62
N SER A 3 -11.19 25.76 98.81
CA SER A 3 -12.66 25.80 98.87
C SER A 3 -13.15 25.07 97.60
N LYS A 4 -14.08 24.11 97.77
CA LYS A 4 -15.19 23.67 96.87
C LYS A 4 -14.82 23.23 95.41
N GLY A 5 -15.29 22.12 94.85
CA GLY A 5 -16.53 21.36 95.02
C GLY A 5 -17.49 21.59 93.83
N SER A 6 -17.91 20.51 93.16
CA SER A 6 -19.04 20.32 92.19
C SER A 6 -18.56 19.74 90.85
N SER A 7 -18.72 18.45 90.50
CA SER A 7 -19.92 17.65 90.16
C SER A 7 -20.78 18.15 88.99
N THR A 8 -21.06 17.21 88.05
CA THR A 8 -22.11 17.18 86.99
C THR A 8 -21.96 18.21 85.84
N GLN A 9 -21.91 17.85 84.54
CA GLN A 9 -22.76 16.96 83.76
C GLN A 9 -21.97 16.35 82.58
N ARG A 10 -22.11 15.03 82.39
CA ARG A 10 -21.78 14.32 81.15
C ARG A 10 -22.97 14.51 80.21
N VAL A 11 -22.84 15.36 79.19
CA VAL A 11 -23.75 15.39 78.05
C VAL A 11 -23.08 14.62 76.93
N ASP A 12 -23.66 13.46 76.60
CA ASP A 12 -23.36 12.72 75.38
C ASP A 12 -23.68 13.59 74.16
N HIS A 13 -22.63 14.06 73.47
CA HIS A 13 -22.71 14.53 72.08
C HIS A 13 -21.87 13.65 71.14
N SER A 14 -21.56 12.42 71.57
CA SER A 14 -20.72 11.46 70.85
C SER A 14 -21.47 10.57 69.85
N SER A 15 -22.71 10.91 69.45
CA SER A 15 -23.48 10.11 68.47
C SER A 15 -24.04 10.83 67.24
N GLU A 16 -23.80 12.14 67.04
CA GLU A 16 -24.38 12.85 65.88
C GLU A 16 -23.40 13.69 65.03
N LEU A 17 -22.10 13.71 65.34
CA LEU A 17 -21.10 14.45 64.55
C LEU A 17 -20.07 13.56 63.80
N SER A 18 -20.31 12.24 63.72
CA SER A 18 -19.46 11.30 62.97
C SER A 18 -20.10 10.71 61.70
N SER A 19 -21.21 11.26 61.20
CA SER A 19 -21.95 10.69 60.05
C SER A 19 -21.94 11.48 58.74
N ASN A 20 -21.17 12.58 58.62
CA ASN A 20 -21.15 13.39 57.38
C ASN A 20 -19.76 13.61 56.76
N CYS A 21 -18.82 12.68 56.95
CA CYS A 21 -17.77 12.49 55.94
C CYS A 21 -18.43 11.88 54.69
N ALA A 22 -18.73 12.71 53.70
CA ALA A 22 -19.41 12.33 52.47
C ALA A 22 -18.75 11.10 51.81
N ASN A 23 -19.33 9.91 52.06
CA ASN A 23 -19.05 8.71 51.30
C ASN A 23 -19.47 9.01 49.86
N VAL A 24 -18.50 9.31 48.99
CA VAL A 24 -18.75 9.42 47.55
C VAL A 24 -19.36 8.10 47.10
N SER A 25 -20.64 8.14 46.71
CA SER A 25 -21.36 6.95 46.25
C SER A 25 -20.56 6.21 45.18
N TRP A 26 -20.51 4.88 45.25
CA TRP A 26 -19.77 4.02 44.32
C TRP A 26 -20.13 4.31 42.85
N ILE A 27 -21.38 4.71 42.58
CA ILE A 27 -21.88 5.12 41.25
C ILE A 27 -21.07 6.30 40.69
N ARG A 28 -20.68 7.25 41.55
CA ARG A 28 -19.92 8.43 41.13
C ARG A 28 -18.47 8.09 40.77
N ILE A 29 -17.88 7.12 41.46
CA ILE A 29 -16.55 6.58 41.10
C ILE A 29 -16.61 5.84 39.76
N VAL A 30 -17.70 5.11 39.49
CA VAL A 30 -17.92 4.46 38.19
C VAL A 30 -17.98 5.49 37.07
N TRP A 31 -18.73 6.58 37.22
CA TRP A 31 -18.76 7.66 36.21
C TRP A 31 -17.38 8.27 35.97
N ALA A 32 -16.61 8.53 37.03
CA ALA A 32 -15.24 9.04 36.90
C ALA A 32 -14.32 8.07 36.16
N ARG A 33 -14.45 6.76 36.40
CA ARG A 33 -13.71 5.73 35.66
C ARG A 33 -14.11 5.69 34.20
N LEU A 34 -15.39 5.81 33.89
CA LEU A 34 -15.87 5.84 32.50
C LEU A 34 -15.32 7.06 31.77
N LEU A 35 -15.27 8.21 32.43
CA LEU A 35 -14.62 9.43 31.90
C LEU A 35 -13.15 9.19 31.60
N VAL A 36 -12.39 8.61 32.53
CA VAL A 36 -10.98 8.25 32.32
C VAL A 36 -10.83 7.28 31.16
N GLY A 37 -11.68 6.26 31.07
CA GLY A 37 -11.69 5.33 29.94
C GLY A 37 -11.88 6.02 28.60
N TRP A 38 -12.74 7.05 28.53
CA TRP A 38 -12.94 7.83 27.31
C TRP A 38 -11.73 8.71 26.99
N ILE A 39 -11.06 9.29 28.00
CA ILE A 39 -9.79 10.00 27.79
C ILE A 39 -8.73 9.04 27.20
N VAL A 40 -8.64 7.82 27.71
CA VAL A 40 -7.72 6.79 27.18
C VAL A 40 -8.09 6.42 25.75
N LEU A 41 -9.37 6.14 25.46
CA LEU A 41 -9.84 5.81 24.12
C LEU A 41 -9.51 6.93 23.13
N ILE A 42 -9.74 8.19 23.50
CA ILE A 42 -9.41 9.33 22.63
C ILE A 42 -7.92 9.38 22.34
N CYS A 43 -7.07 9.31 23.36
CA CYS A 43 -5.64 9.39 23.13
C CYS A 43 -5.08 8.18 22.35
N ALA A 44 -5.71 7.01 22.46
CA ALA A 44 -5.28 5.81 21.73
C ALA A 44 -5.85 5.73 20.29
N GLU A 45 -7.16 5.91 20.12
CA GLU A 45 -7.87 5.64 18.86
C GLU A 45 -8.11 6.88 18.02
N VAL A 46 -8.35 8.04 18.64
CA VAL A 46 -8.54 9.28 17.86
C VAL A 46 -7.20 9.77 17.34
N PHE A 47 -6.11 9.69 18.12
CA PHE A 47 -4.79 10.14 17.68
C PHE A 47 -4.10 9.20 16.69
N SER A 48 -4.38 7.89 16.75
CA SER A 48 -3.95 6.95 15.69
C SER A 48 -4.90 6.98 14.48
N GLY A 49 -6.12 7.48 14.69
CA GLY A 49 -7.20 7.48 13.72
C GLY A 49 -7.84 6.10 13.47
N ALA A 50 -7.43 5.04 14.17
CA ALA A 50 -7.82 3.66 13.89
C ALA A 50 -9.35 3.43 13.95
N SER A 51 -10.04 4.04 14.91
CA SER A 51 -11.51 3.95 15.01
C SER A 51 -12.27 5.04 14.25
N LEU A 52 -11.59 6.03 13.67
CA LEU A 52 -12.27 7.20 13.09
C LEU A 52 -13.05 6.85 11.83
N LYS A 53 -12.47 6.04 10.93
CA LYS A 53 -13.12 5.62 9.67
C LYS A 53 -14.46 4.92 9.90
N MET A 54 -14.51 3.95 10.82
CA MET A 54 -15.77 3.26 11.18
C MET A 54 -16.69 4.13 12.05
N GLY A 55 -16.10 5.08 12.78
CA GLY A 55 -16.78 5.95 13.72
C GLY A 55 -16.72 5.46 15.16
N LEU A 56 -16.59 6.39 16.10
CA LEU A 56 -16.57 6.11 17.54
C LEU A 56 -17.91 5.58 18.07
N TRP A 57 -18.99 5.74 17.32
CA TRP A 57 -20.31 5.18 17.62
C TRP A 57 -20.46 3.72 17.18
N HIS A 58 -19.48 3.16 16.46
CA HIS A 58 -19.56 1.80 15.97
C HIS A 58 -19.60 0.79 17.14
N PRO A 59 -20.45 -0.26 17.09
CA PRO A 59 -20.60 -1.22 18.18
C PRO A 59 -19.27 -1.87 18.59
N TRP A 60 -18.40 -2.19 17.63
CA TRP A 60 -17.07 -2.74 17.92
C TRP A 60 -16.23 -1.80 18.78
N THR A 61 -16.22 -0.51 18.45
CA THR A 61 -15.46 0.50 19.19
C THR A 61 -15.96 0.62 20.63
N LEU A 62 -17.27 0.58 20.83
CA LEU A 62 -17.89 0.76 22.15
C LEU A 62 -17.87 -0.51 23.02
N ILE A 63 -17.98 -1.69 22.42
CA ILE A 63 -18.13 -2.97 23.13
C ILE A 63 -16.78 -3.70 23.28
N VAL A 64 -15.85 -3.52 22.35
CA VAL A 64 -14.55 -4.20 22.36
C VAL A 64 -13.43 -3.22 22.62
N THR A 65 -13.20 -2.27 21.71
CA THR A 65 -12.03 -1.38 21.74
C THR A 65 -11.97 -0.52 23.01
N TYR A 66 -13.09 0.11 23.38
CA TYR A 66 -13.18 0.91 24.62
C TYR A 66 -12.79 0.09 25.86
N TRP A 67 -13.38 -1.10 26.01
CA TRP A 67 -13.16 -1.94 27.19
C TRP A 67 -11.77 -2.58 27.20
N LEU A 68 -11.18 -2.83 26.03
CA LEU A 68 -9.78 -3.23 25.89
C LEU A 68 -8.85 -2.18 26.50
N TYR A 69 -8.94 -0.93 26.04
CA TYR A 69 -8.08 0.15 26.54
C TYR A 69 -8.38 0.49 28.01
N PHE A 70 -9.66 0.56 28.38
CA PHE A 70 -10.10 0.76 29.77
C PHE A 70 -9.44 -0.28 30.67
N ALA A 71 -9.55 -1.57 30.34
CA ALA A 71 -9.12 -2.62 31.24
C ALA A 71 -7.60 -2.66 31.41
N HIS A 72 -6.83 -2.52 30.33
CA HIS A 72 -5.38 -2.44 30.39
C HIS A 72 -4.90 -1.23 31.18
N PHE A 73 -5.52 -0.06 30.97
CA PHE A 73 -5.14 1.17 31.67
C PHE A 73 -5.28 0.97 33.18
N PHE A 74 -6.44 0.53 33.64
CA PHE A 74 -6.70 0.33 35.06
C PHE A 74 -5.91 -0.83 35.68
N LEU A 75 -5.54 -1.84 34.89
CA LEU A 75 -4.67 -2.93 35.35
C LEU A 75 -3.31 -2.34 35.72
N PHE A 76 -2.70 -1.61 34.79
CA PHE A 76 -1.34 -1.10 34.96
C PHE A 76 -1.26 0.10 35.91
N THR A 77 -2.27 0.97 35.99
CA THR A 77 -2.30 2.00 37.05
C THR A 77 -2.45 1.39 38.44
N THR A 78 -3.30 0.36 38.59
CA THR A 78 -3.45 -0.35 39.88
C THR A 78 -2.15 -1.04 40.28
N LEU A 79 -1.47 -1.70 39.36
CA LEU A 79 -0.17 -2.35 39.60
C LEU A 79 0.93 -1.33 39.91
N ALA A 80 1.02 -0.23 39.15
CA ALA A 80 1.99 0.83 39.37
C ALA A 80 1.88 1.42 40.78
N VAL A 81 0.67 1.73 41.23
CA VAL A 81 0.44 2.28 42.59
C VAL A 81 0.73 1.23 43.66
N ARG A 82 0.22 0.00 43.51
CA ARG A 82 0.44 -1.06 44.52
C ARG A 82 1.90 -1.48 44.68
N THR A 83 2.70 -1.36 43.63
CA THR A 83 4.14 -1.69 43.66
C THR A 83 5.02 -0.47 43.97
N GLY A 84 4.43 0.72 44.10
CA GLY A 84 5.16 1.98 44.23
C GLY A 84 5.97 2.36 42.98
N ARG A 85 5.75 1.72 41.83
CA ARG A 85 6.49 1.97 40.58
C ARG A 85 5.80 3.04 39.75
N THR A 86 5.77 4.26 40.30
CA THR A 86 5.06 5.41 39.74
C THR A 86 5.97 6.51 39.18
N SER A 87 7.29 6.30 39.15
CA SER A 87 8.21 7.22 38.46
C SER A 87 7.93 7.28 36.96
N LEU A 88 8.28 8.37 36.28
CA LEU A 88 8.05 8.51 34.84
C LEU A 88 8.64 7.34 34.02
N ALA A 89 9.85 6.89 34.36
CA ALA A 89 10.48 5.74 33.72
C ALA A 89 9.70 4.44 33.97
N SER A 90 9.19 4.24 35.19
CA SER A 90 8.35 3.08 35.51
C SER A 90 7.04 3.11 34.74
N LEU A 91 6.37 4.26 34.72
CA LEU A 91 5.10 4.43 34.01
C LEU A 91 5.27 4.21 32.50
N TYR A 92 6.39 4.62 31.93
CA TYR A 92 6.71 4.29 30.54
C TYR A 92 6.83 2.77 30.33
N LEU A 93 7.55 2.04 31.19
CA LEU A 93 7.67 0.57 31.08
C LEU A 93 6.33 -0.16 31.30
N TRP A 94 5.48 0.34 32.21
CA TRP A 94 4.09 -0.11 32.33
C TRP A 94 3.31 0.13 31.02
N GLY A 95 3.57 1.25 30.36
CA GLY A 95 3.05 1.57 29.03
C GLY A 95 3.57 0.63 27.92
N VAL A 96 4.81 0.13 28.02
CA VAL A 96 5.32 -0.89 27.09
C VAL A 96 4.58 -2.22 27.30
N LEU A 97 4.37 -2.63 28.56
CA LEU A 97 3.53 -3.79 28.87
C LEU A 97 2.09 -3.61 28.41
N PHE A 98 1.57 -2.39 28.46
CA PHE A 98 0.30 -2.03 27.83
C PHE A 98 0.35 -2.32 26.33
N GLY A 99 1.28 -1.73 25.59
CA GLY A 99 1.34 -1.87 24.13
C GLY A 99 1.51 -3.32 23.64
N LEU A 100 2.10 -4.19 24.45
CA LEU A 100 2.30 -5.60 24.10
C LEU A 100 1.00 -6.40 23.92
N TYR A 101 -0.18 -5.88 24.32
CA TYR A 101 -1.47 -6.53 24.00
C TYR A 101 -1.64 -6.75 22.48
N GLU A 102 -1.07 -5.85 21.66
CA GLU A 102 -1.12 -5.91 20.19
C GLU A 102 -0.51 -7.20 19.64
N SER A 103 0.37 -7.85 20.41
CA SER A 103 0.94 -9.14 20.02
C SER A 103 -0.14 -10.22 20.02
N TRP A 104 -0.96 -10.28 21.06
CA TRP A 104 -1.84 -11.44 21.29
C TRP A 104 -3.26 -11.19 20.81
N ILE A 105 -3.77 -9.98 20.98
CA ILE A 105 -5.15 -9.65 20.63
C ILE A 105 -5.27 -9.38 19.13
N THR A 106 -4.58 -8.37 18.63
CA THR A 106 -4.69 -7.91 17.23
C THR A 106 -3.71 -8.62 16.31
N LYS A 107 -2.62 -9.17 16.86
CA LYS A 107 -1.52 -9.84 16.14
C LYS A 107 -0.80 -8.92 15.14
N VAL A 108 -0.96 -7.61 15.32
CA VAL A 108 -0.47 -6.59 14.38
C VAL A 108 1.03 -6.64 14.23
N ILE A 109 1.80 -6.87 15.30
CA ILE A 109 3.25 -6.94 15.19
C ILE A 109 3.76 -8.14 14.39
N TRP A 110 2.92 -9.17 14.18
CA TRP A 110 3.26 -10.37 13.42
C TRP A 110 2.65 -10.37 12.01
N HIS A 111 1.48 -9.75 11.83
CA HIS A 111 0.65 -9.88 10.63
C HIS A 111 0.27 -8.54 9.97
N GLY A 112 0.64 -7.41 10.56
CA GLY A 112 0.40 -6.07 10.01
C GLY A 112 -1.01 -5.51 10.26
N TYR A 113 -1.20 -4.23 9.94
CA TYR A 113 -2.46 -3.52 10.15
C TYR A 113 -3.56 -3.93 9.16
N GLY A 114 -3.18 -4.22 7.91
CA GLY A 114 -4.10 -4.43 6.78
C GLY A 114 -4.94 -5.70 6.88
N GLY A 115 -4.53 -6.68 7.70
CA GLY A 115 -5.16 -8.01 7.71
C GLY A 115 -4.87 -8.82 6.44
N ASP A 116 -3.91 -8.36 5.63
CA ASP A 116 -3.42 -8.96 4.39
C ASP A 116 -2.04 -9.62 4.56
N GLY A 117 -1.57 -9.73 5.81
CA GLY A 117 -0.24 -10.23 6.15
C GLY A 117 0.92 -9.28 5.79
N LYS A 118 0.65 -8.06 5.31
CA LYS A 118 1.69 -7.12 4.88
C LYS A 118 2.06 -6.15 6.00
N LEU A 119 3.37 -5.95 6.17
CA LEU A 119 3.96 -5.06 7.16
C LEU A 119 4.31 -3.72 6.50
N VAL A 120 3.86 -2.60 7.08
CA VAL A 120 3.82 -1.29 6.40
C VAL A 120 5.22 -0.81 5.97
N LEU A 121 6.24 -1.05 6.80
CA LEU A 121 7.64 -0.74 6.50
C LEU A 121 8.54 -1.99 6.46
N GLY A 122 7.95 -3.15 6.14
CA GLY A 122 8.65 -4.43 6.21
C GLY A 122 8.89 -4.91 7.64
N SER A 123 9.85 -5.83 7.81
CA SER A 123 10.05 -6.57 9.05
C SER A 123 11.47 -6.49 9.62
N ILE A 124 11.59 -6.48 10.95
CA ILE A 124 12.82 -6.87 11.67
C ILE A 124 12.60 -8.28 12.22
N GLY A 125 13.19 -9.28 11.56
CA GLY A 125 12.94 -10.67 11.89
C GLY A 125 11.46 -11.02 11.70
N PRO A 126 10.77 -11.61 12.69
CA PRO A 126 9.35 -11.95 12.58
C PRO A 126 8.40 -10.79 12.91
N TYR A 127 8.91 -9.57 13.12
CA TYR A 127 8.13 -8.44 13.61
C TYR A 127 8.05 -7.30 12.61
N GLY A 128 6.89 -6.67 12.46
CA GLY A 128 6.70 -5.44 11.69
C GLY A 128 7.50 -4.27 12.22
N PHE A 129 8.29 -3.62 11.36
CA PHE A 129 9.14 -2.50 11.76
C PHE A 129 8.30 -1.34 12.32
N SER A 130 7.28 -0.93 11.56
CA SER A 130 6.33 0.13 11.92
C SER A 130 5.41 -0.29 13.07
N GLU A 131 5.07 -1.56 13.15
CA GLU A 131 4.14 -2.13 14.12
C GLU A 131 4.79 -2.18 15.51
N LEU A 132 6.09 -2.45 15.60
CA LEU A 132 6.86 -2.34 16.85
C LEU A 132 6.85 -0.92 17.44
N SER A 133 6.69 0.12 16.61
CA SER A 133 6.56 1.49 17.12
C SER A 133 5.33 1.68 18.01
N MET A 134 4.27 0.89 17.79
CA MET A 134 3.07 0.97 18.62
C MET A 134 3.33 0.46 20.02
N VAL A 135 4.05 -0.66 20.11
CA VAL A 135 4.41 -1.29 21.38
C VAL A 135 5.37 -0.42 22.18
N PHE A 136 6.40 0.12 21.54
CA PHE A 136 7.49 0.81 22.22
C PHE A 136 7.35 2.32 22.28
N LEU A 137 6.43 2.95 21.53
CA LEU A 137 6.27 4.41 21.60
C LEU A 137 4.81 4.83 21.69
N PHE A 138 3.98 4.47 20.72
CA PHE A 138 2.62 5.02 20.64
C PHE A 138 1.78 4.63 21.86
N HIS A 139 1.64 3.35 22.19
CA HIS A 139 0.85 2.93 23.35
C HIS A 139 1.43 3.41 24.69
N PRO A 140 2.76 3.30 24.95
CA PRO A 140 3.33 3.83 26.18
C PRO A 140 3.04 5.32 26.39
N VAL A 141 3.14 6.11 25.32
CA VAL A 141 2.99 7.56 25.40
C VAL A 141 1.53 7.98 25.28
N ALA A 142 0.88 7.65 24.15
CA ALA A 142 -0.47 8.10 23.81
C ALA A 142 -1.57 7.29 24.52
N SER A 143 -1.40 5.98 24.74
CA SER A 143 -2.44 5.17 25.39
C SER A 143 -2.30 5.08 26.92
N PHE A 144 -1.14 5.42 27.49
CA PHE A 144 -0.90 5.29 28.93
C PHE A 144 -0.46 6.59 29.61
N LEU A 145 0.71 7.13 29.29
CA LEU A 145 1.26 8.30 29.98
C LEU A 145 0.41 9.57 29.80
N LEU A 146 0.04 9.88 28.55
CA LEU A 146 -0.73 11.05 28.20
C LEU A 146 -2.12 11.06 28.86
N PRO A 147 -2.96 10.01 28.73
CA PRO A 147 -4.27 10.00 29.37
C PRO A 147 -4.17 9.99 30.89
N LEU A 148 -3.13 9.39 31.49
CA LEU A 148 -2.89 9.48 32.93
C LEU A 148 -2.52 10.90 33.35
N ALA A 149 -1.67 11.61 32.60
CA ALA A 149 -1.34 13.00 32.85
C ALA A 149 -2.56 13.92 32.74
N VAL A 150 -3.40 13.73 31.71
CA VAL A 150 -4.69 14.45 31.58
C VAL A 150 -5.61 14.12 32.74
N THR A 151 -5.67 12.87 33.19
CA THR A 151 -6.45 12.45 34.35
C THR A 151 -5.97 13.15 35.63
N CYS A 152 -4.66 13.33 35.84
CA CYS A 152 -4.11 14.11 36.95
C CYS A 152 -4.44 15.62 36.87
N LEU A 153 -4.77 16.15 35.69
CA LEU A 153 -5.28 17.52 35.55
C LEU A 153 -6.77 17.62 35.88
N VAL A 154 -7.52 16.55 35.63
CA VAL A 154 -8.97 16.47 35.89
C VAL A 154 -9.25 16.13 37.37
N CYS A 155 -8.46 15.25 37.99
CA CYS A 155 -8.38 15.12 39.45
C CYS A 155 -6.96 15.44 39.97
N PRO A 156 -6.73 16.69 40.43
CA PRO A 156 -5.44 17.17 40.96
C PRO A 156 -4.81 16.31 42.06
N SER A 157 -5.59 15.71 42.97
CA SER A 157 -5.06 14.92 44.09
C SER A 157 -4.34 13.64 43.63
N LEU A 158 -4.54 13.20 42.38
CA LEU A 158 -3.76 12.12 41.78
C LEU A 158 -2.28 12.50 41.55
N ARG A 159 -1.91 13.79 41.60
CA ARG A 159 -0.51 14.23 41.53
C ARG A 159 0.32 13.73 42.72
N GLY A 160 -0.29 13.44 43.86
CA GLY A 160 0.41 12.80 44.98
C GLY A 160 0.92 11.39 44.64
N LEU A 161 0.19 10.67 43.78
CA LEU A 161 0.54 9.33 43.30
C LEU A 161 1.49 9.35 42.09
N PHE A 162 1.31 10.34 41.21
CA PHE A 162 2.07 10.46 39.94
C PHE A 162 2.71 11.84 39.77
N PRO A 163 3.61 12.26 40.69
CA PRO A 163 4.14 13.62 40.72
C PRO A 163 4.98 13.97 39.49
N ASP A 164 5.63 12.96 38.88
CA ASP A 164 6.50 13.22 37.74
C ASP A 164 5.70 13.65 36.49
N LEU A 165 4.41 13.33 36.37
CA LEU A 165 3.57 13.62 35.19
C LEU A 165 3.27 15.11 34.97
N VAL A 166 3.64 15.99 35.91
CA VAL A 166 3.58 17.45 35.74
C VAL A 166 4.46 17.93 34.57
N TRP A 167 5.42 17.11 34.11
CA TRP A 167 6.26 17.43 32.96
C TRP A 167 5.45 17.76 31.69
N PHE A 168 4.29 17.13 31.48
CA PHE A 168 3.51 17.27 30.24
C PHE A 168 3.01 18.70 29.98
N THR A 169 2.80 19.48 31.04
CA THR A 169 2.34 20.87 31.00
C THR A 169 3.45 21.88 31.33
N GLY A 170 4.67 21.39 31.54
CA GLY A 170 5.84 22.19 31.88
C GLY A 170 6.23 23.21 30.81
N LYS A 171 6.97 24.26 31.22
CA LYS A 171 7.39 25.36 30.32
C LYS A 171 8.77 25.15 29.68
N THR A 172 9.40 23.99 29.91
CA THR A 172 10.77 23.72 29.44
C THR A 172 10.82 23.66 27.91
N ARG A 173 12.00 23.92 27.33
CA ARG A 173 12.20 23.83 25.87
C ARG A 173 11.91 22.43 25.34
N GLY A 174 12.28 21.39 26.10
CA GLY A 174 12.05 19.99 25.71
C GLY A 174 10.56 19.64 25.60
N VAL A 175 9.73 20.09 26.55
CA VAL A 175 8.28 19.88 26.52
C VAL A 175 7.65 20.58 25.32
N ARG A 176 8.06 21.83 25.04
CA ARG A 176 7.59 22.55 23.84
C ARG A 176 7.97 21.85 22.55
N LEU A 177 9.21 21.36 22.43
CA LEU A 177 9.66 20.61 21.27
C LEU A 177 8.85 19.32 21.09
N PHE A 178 8.59 18.60 22.17
CA PHE A 178 7.74 17.40 22.16
C PHE A 178 6.30 17.69 21.71
N LEU A 179 5.67 18.74 22.24
CA LEU A 179 4.33 19.15 21.81
C LEU A 179 4.30 19.58 20.34
N CYS A 180 5.29 20.35 19.88
CA CYS A 180 5.42 20.69 18.45
C CYS A 180 5.57 19.44 17.59
N TYR A 181 6.36 18.46 18.05
CA TYR A 181 6.51 17.18 17.36
C TYR A 181 5.19 16.40 17.27
N LEU A 182 4.39 16.36 18.34
CA LEU A 182 3.05 15.75 18.28
C LEU A 182 2.12 16.48 17.31
N LEU A 183 2.18 17.82 17.25
CA LEU A 183 1.40 18.60 16.27
C LEU A 183 1.87 18.40 14.83
N PHE A 184 3.12 18.00 14.60
CA PHE A 184 3.59 17.65 13.27
C PHE A 184 3.22 16.20 12.91
N SER A 185 3.35 15.28 13.87
CA SER A 185 3.24 13.84 13.61
C SER A 185 1.79 13.33 13.55
N LEU A 186 0.92 13.77 14.45
CA LEU A 186 -0.42 13.21 14.58
C LEU A 186 -1.40 13.70 13.50
N PRO A 187 -1.44 14.98 13.08
CA PRO A 187 -2.46 15.43 12.12
C PRO A 187 -2.51 14.67 10.79
N PRO A 188 -1.39 14.34 10.12
CA PRO A 188 -1.42 13.53 8.91
C PRO A 188 -2.03 12.13 9.14
N ILE A 189 -1.69 11.49 10.26
CA ILE A 189 -2.20 10.16 10.64
C ILE A 189 -3.72 10.22 10.85
N ILE A 190 -4.18 11.18 11.66
CA ILE A 190 -5.60 11.40 11.94
C ILE A 190 -6.35 11.70 10.65
N ALA A 191 -5.80 12.58 9.80
CA ALA A 191 -6.39 12.96 8.53
C ALA A 191 -6.60 11.76 7.61
N MET A 192 -5.55 10.98 7.35
CA MET A 192 -5.57 9.81 6.46
C MET A 192 -6.55 8.75 6.96
N ASN A 193 -6.61 8.52 8.27
CA ASN A 193 -7.44 7.48 8.87
C ASN A 193 -8.87 7.94 9.22
N SER A 194 -9.18 9.23 9.06
CA SER A 194 -10.50 9.78 9.41
C SER A 194 -11.64 9.35 8.48
N GLY A 195 -11.34 8.93 7.24
CA GLY A 195 -12.34 8.74 6.20
C GLY A 195 -12.91 10.06 5.64
N GLY A 196 -12.22 11.18 5.87
CA GLY A 196 -12.55 12.50 5.34
C GLY A 196 -13.10 13.49 6.39
N PRO A 197 -13.21 14.79 6.02
CA PRO A 197 -13.49 15.87 6.97
C PRO A 197 -14.86 15.75 7.65
N LEU A 198 -15.89 15.37 6.90
CA LEU A 198 -17.24 15.20 7.46
C LEU A 198 -17.29 14.09 8.52
N ASN A 199 -16.58 12.99 8.28
CA ASN A 199 -16.54 11.88 9.22
C ASN A 199 -15.73 12.24 10.48
N LEU A 200 -14.63 12.99 10.31
CA LEU A 200 -13.88 13.54 11.45
C LEU A 200 -14.76 14.45 12.32
N VAL A 201 -15.55 15.35 11.72
CA VAL A 201 -16.47 16.22 12.46
C VAL A 201 -17.49 15.42 13.27
N ARG A 202 -18.09 14.37 12.69
CA ARG A 202 -19.03 13.49 13.41
C ARG A 202 -18.39 12.85 14.64
N ASN A 203 -17.17 12.33 14.49
CA ASN A 203 -16.41 11.75 15.60
C ASN A 203 -16.12 12.79 16.70
N LEU A 204 -15.75 14.02 16.31
CA LEU A 204 -15.53 15.12 17.26
C LEU A 204 -16.78 15.50 18.04
N VAL A 205 -17.95 15.53 17.40
CA VAL A 205 -19.23 15.77 18.07
C VAL A 205 -19.47 14.70 19.15
N VAL A 206 -19.28 13.42 18.83
CA VAL A 206 -19.43 12.32 19.80
C VAL A 206 -18.47 12.50 20.97
N VAL A 207 -17.19 12.77 20.71
CA VAL A 207 -16.19 13.02 21.76
C VAL A 207 -16.63 14.16 22.69
N ILE A 208 -17.03 15.31 22.12
CA ILE A 208 -17.41 16.49 22.90
C ILE A 208 -18.63 16.21 23.77
N VAL A 209 -19.67 15.60 23.19
CA VAL A 209 -20.92 15.29 23.91
C VAL A 209 -20.65 14.31 25.06
N VAL A 210 -19.94 13.21 24.79
CA VAL A 210 -19.67 12.19 25.80
C VAL A 210 -18.78 12.73 26.91
N LEU A 211 -17.70 13.44 26.59
CA LEU A 211 -16.84 14.06 27.60
C LEU A 211 -17.60 15.10 28.44
N PHE A 212 -18.48 15.90 27.83
CA PHE A 212 -19.30 16.86 28.56
C PHE A 212 -20.22 16.18 29.57
N VAL A 213 -20.96 15.15 29.15
CA VAL A 213 -21.88 14.40 30.00
C VAL A 213 -21.12 13.70 31.12
N LEU A 214 -20.08 12.93 30.80
CA LEU A 214 -19.31 12.18 31.79
C LEU A 214 -18.59 13.10 32.77
N ASN A 215 -18.01 14.21 32.31
CA ASN A 215 -17.40 15.20 33.21
C ASN A 215 -18.43 15.75 34.20
N ARG A 216 -19.65 16.09 33.75
CA ARG A 216 -20.72 16.57 34.63
C ARG A 216 -21.11 15.55 35.69
N LEU A 217 -21.27 14.27 35.31
CA LEU A 217 -21.62 13.18 36.22
C LEU A 217 -20.49 12.84 37.20
N SER A 218 -19.24 13.06 36.80
CA SER A 218 -18.04 12.70 37.58
C SER A 218 -17.62 13.77 38.59
N ARG A 219 -18.10 15.02 38.47
CA ARG A 219 -17.68 16.15 39.33
C ARG A 219 -17.59 15.84 40.82
N PRO A 220 -18.58 15.18 41.45
CA PRO A 220 -18.51 14.97 42.90
C PRO A 220 -17.48 13.91 43.31
N ALA A 221 -17.09 13.00 42.42
CA ALA A 221 -15.99 12.07 42.67
C ALA A 221 -14.63 12.74 42.44
N LEU A 222 -14.52 13.58 41.40
CA LEU A 222 -13.29 14.33 41.07
C LEU A 222 -12.93 15.38 42.13
N ALA A 223 -13.92 15.94 42.84
CA ALA A 223 -13.71 16.90 43.92
C ALA A 223 -13.55 16.24 45.31
N GLY A 224 -13.65 14.91 45.39
CA GLY A 224 -13.59 14.17 46.65
C GLY A 224 -12.15 13.92 47.13
N PRO A 225 -11.94 13.69 48.44
CA PRO A 225 -10.61 13.46 49.02
C PRO A 225 -9.99 12.10 48.63
N ASN A 226 -10.81 11.12 48.20
CA ASN A 226 -10.37 9.75 47.88
C ASN A 226 -10.30 9.51 46.35
N CYS A 227 -9.61 10.37 45.61
CA CYS A 227 -9.47 10.23 44.14
C CYS A 227 -8.60 9.04 43.72
N ASP A 228 -7.74 8.52 44.60
CA ASP A 228 -6.94 7.32 44.35
C ASP A 228 -7.81 6.14 43.87
N ARG A 229 -9.01 6.00 44.44
CA ARG A 229 -10.01 4.98 44.07
C ARG A 229 -10.52 5.13 42.64
N ILE A 230 -10.36 6.28 42.00
CA ILE A 230 -10.72 6.46 40.58
C ILE A 230 -9.81 5.59 39.73
N VAL A 231 -8.49 5.67 39.92
CA VAL A 231 -7.48 4.98 39.10
C VAL A 231 -6.96 3.66 39.67
N VAL A 232 -7.26 3.37 40.93
CA VAL A 232 -6.88 2.14 41.62
C VAL A 232 -8.12 1.31 41.96
N PHE A 233 -8.14 0.07 41.50
CA PHE A 233 -9.18 -0.88 41.89
C PHE A 233 -8.87 -1.51 43.26
N GLY A 234 -9.91 -1.66 44.09
CA GLY A 234 -9.86 -2.52 45.28
C GLY A 234 -9.70 -4.00 44.91
N ARG A 235 -9.45 -4.88 45.90
CA ARG A 235 -9.14 -6.30 45.66
C ARG A 235 -10.15 -7.02 44.75
N ARG A 236 -11.45 -6.93 45.06
CA ARG A 236 -12.51 -7.59 44.28
C ARG A 236 -12.58 -7.08 42.84
N GLY A 237 -12.54 -5.77 42.66
CA GLY A 237 -12.60 -5.16 41.33
C GLY A 237 -11.35 -5.46 40.50
N PHE A 238 -10.17 -5.53 41.13
CA PHE A 238 -8.93 -5.92 40.45
C PHE A 238 -8.95 -7.39 40.02
N VAL A 239 -9.50 -8.29 40.84
CA VAL A 239 -9.70 -9.70 40.44
C VAL A 239 -10.67 -9.79 39.25
N GLY A 240 -11.80 -9.07 39.30
CA GLY A 240 -12.74 -9.01 38.17
C GLY A 240 -12.10 -8.48 36.89
N LEU A 241 -11.25 -7.46 37.01
CA LEU A 241 -10.47 -6.90 35.90
C LEU A 241 -9.51 -7.92 35.28
N CYS A 242 -8.78 -8.67 36.11
CA CYS A 242 -7.89 -9.74 35.63
C CYS A 242 -8.66 -10.85 34.93
N ILE A 243 -9.79 -11.30 35.48
CA ILE A 243 -10.65 -12.32 34.86
C ILE A 243 -11.14 -11.83 33.49
N TYR A 244 -11.62 -10.59 33.43
CA TYR A 244 -12.06 -9.99 32.16
C TYR A 244 -10.94 -9.97 31.11
N LEU A 245 -9.73 -9.54 31.49
CA LEU A 245 -8.60 -9.52 30.56
C LEU A 245 -8.19 -10.93 30.11
N VAL A 246 -8.17 -11.92 31.00
CA VAL A 246 -7.89 -13.31 30.60
C VAL A 246 -8.92 -13.80 29.59
N LEU A 247 -10.22 -13.57 29.84
CA LEU A 247 -11.26 -13.95 28.90
C LEU A 247 -11.13 -13.20 27.56
N LEU A 248 -10.85 -11.90 27.60
CA LEU A 248 -10.64 -11.09 26.40
C LEU A 248 -9.47 -11.62 25.57
N TYR A 249 -8.32 -11.90 26.20
CA TYR A 249 -7.16 -12.48 25.52
C TYR A 249 -7.48 -13.85 24.95
N LEU A 250 -8.12 -14.75 25.70
CA LEU A 250 -8.46 -16.08 25.18
C LEU A 250 -9.41 -15.99 23.97
N VAL A 251 -10.48 -15.21 24.08
CA VAL A 251 -11.46 -15.06 23.01
C VAL A 251 -10.84 -14.40 21.78
N THR A 252 -10.08 -13.32 21.94
CA THR A 252 -9.50 -12.59 20.80
C THR A 252 -8.24 -13.24 20.25
N TYR A 253 -7.46 -13.96 21.05
CA TYR A 253 -6.30 -14.69 20.55
C TYR A 253 -6.71 -15.75 19.52
N PHE A 254 -7.74 -16.53 19.81
CA PHE A 254 -8.25 -17.55 18.88
C PHE A 254 -9.30 -17.03 17.89
N GLY A 255 -10.09 -16.01 18.28
CA GLY A 255 -11.23 -15.55 17.50
C GLY A 255 -10.98 -14.33 16.61
N LEU A 256 -9.97 -13.50 16.91
CA LEU A 256 -9.65 -12.32 16.13
C LEU A 256 -8.39 -12.56 15.31
N ARG A 257 -8.51 -12.68 13.99
CA ARG A 257 -7.39 -12.94 13.05
C ARG A 257 -6.59 -14.21 13.40
N PRO A 258 -7.20 -15.40 13.46
CA PRO A 258 -6.47 -16.66 13.70
C PRO A 258 -5.34 -16.90 12.68
N GLU A 259 -5.49 -16.43 11.45
CA GLU A 259 -4.49 -16.46 10.38
C GLU A 259 -3.21 -15.68 10.72
N GLY A 260 -3.27 -14.71 11.64
CA GLY A 260 -2.12 -13.93 12.09
C GLY A 260 -1.28 -14.59 13.18
N MET A 261 -1.59 -15.83 13.58
CA MET A 261 -0.84 -16.55 14.62
C MET A 261 0.55 -17.00 14.10
N PRO A 262 1.65 -16.59 14.74
CA PRO A 262 2.98 -16.98 14.31
C PRO A 262 3.38 -18.31 14.96
N SER A 263 4.52 -18.85 14.52
CA SER A 263 5.09 -20.06 15.11
C SER A 263 5.37 -19.90 16.62
N ALA A 264 5.35 -21.01 17.35
CA ALA A 264 5.60 -21.02 18.79
C ALA A 264 6.95 -20.37 19.17
N SER A 265 7.98 -20.46 18.33
CA SER A 265 9.28 -19.83 18.58
C SER A 265 9.20 -18.30 18.53
N VAL A 266 8.40 -17.73 17.62
CA VAL A 266 8.16 -16.28 17.54
C VAL A 266 7.34 -15.80 18.75
N GLN A 267 6.38 -16.59 19.19
CA GLN A 267 5.61 -16.29 20.41
C GLN A 267 6.52 -16.28 21.64
N LEU A 268 7.40 -17.27 21.77
CA LEU A 268 8.41 -17.32 22.83
C LEU A 268 9.39 -16.14 22.74
N ALA A 269 9.84 -15.78 21.53
CA ALA A 269 10.69 -14.62 21.31
C ALA A 269 10.00 -13.30 21.69
N THR A 270 8.68 -13.20 21.49
CA THR A 270 7.89 -12.03 21.92
C THR A 270 7.89 -11.91 23.45
N GLY A 271 7.98 -13.04 24.16
CA GLY A 271 8.19 -13.10 25.60
C GLY A 271 9.43 -12.34 26.09
N VAL A 272 10.45 -12.15 25.25
CA VAL A 272 11.64 -11.34 25.58
C VAL A 272 11.25 -9.88 25.84
N PHE A 273 10.31 -9.30 25.08
CA PHE A 273 9.87 -7.92 25.29
C PHE A 273 9.17 -7.75 26.65
N TYR A 274 8.36 -8.73 27.06
CA TYR A 274 7.78 -8.78 28.40
C TYR A 274 8.85 -8.86 29.48
N ALA A 275 9.80 -9.79 29.33
CA ALA A 275 10.89 -9.97 30.29
C ALA A 275 11.71 -8.68 30.43
N LEU A 276 12.02 -7.99 29.32
CA LEU A 276 12.74 -6.72 29.35
C LEU A 276 11.98 -5.65 30.16
N ALA A 277 10.70 -5.44 29.88
CA ALA A 277 9.91 -4.45 30.62
C ALA A 277 9.75 -4.81 32.11
N ILE A 278 9.49 -6.07 32.43
CA ILE A 278 9.31 -6.55 33.82
C ILE A 278 10.61 -6.46 34.61
N ILE A 279 11.74 -6.88 34.06
CA ILE A 279 13.05 -6.79 34.72
C ILE A 279 13.41 -5.32 34.97
N GLY A 280 13.17 -4.43 34.00
CA GLY A 280 13.35 -2.99 34.19
C GLY A 280 12.51 -2.45 35.34
N LEU A 281 11.23 -2.81 35.37
CA LEU A 281 10.33 -2.44 36.47
C LEU A 281 10.78 -2.97 37.82
N TRP A 282 11.32 -4.19 37.92
CA TRP A 282 11.86 -4.76 39.15
C TRP A 282 13.07 -3.99 39.66
N ARG A 283 13.95 -3.53 38.77
CA ARG A 283 15.17 -2.78 39.11
C ARG A 283 14.91 -1.41 39.71
N HIS A 284 13.77 -0.79 39.42
CA HIS A 284 13.45 0.53 39.99
C HIS A 284 13.32 0.46 41.53
N THR A 285 13.12 1.59 42.19
CA THR A 285 12.79 1.61 43.62
C THR A 285 11.30 1.90 43.79
N ALA A 286 10.65 1.28 44.78
CA ALA A 286 9.27 1.62 45.13
C ALA A 286 9.24 3.02 45.75
N ARG A 287 8.26 3.84 45.35
CA ARG A 287 8.06 5.20 45.81
C ARG A 287 6.80 5.27 46.67
N GLU A 288 6.91 5.96 47.81
CA GLU A 288 5.75 6.29 48.62
C GLU A 288 4.97 7.47 48.00
N PRO A 289 3.63 7.47 48.12
CA PRO A 289 2.82 8.64 47.76
C PRO A 289 3.32 9.90 48.48
N MET A 290 3.33 11.04 47.79
CA MET A 290 3.64 12.30 48.48
C MET A 290 2.50 12.65 49.46
N PRO A 291 2.80 13.33 50.59
CA PRO A 291 1.78 13.82 51.51
C PRO A 291 0.74 14.68 50.78
N ASP A 292 -0.52 14.64 51.25
CA ASP A 292 -1.72 15.21 50.60
C ASP A 292 -1.78 16.77 50.61
N GLU A 293 -0.61 17.43 50.54
CA GLU A 293 -0.57 18.82 50.10
C GLU A 293 -0.82 18.83 48.60
N SER A 294 -2.07 19.11 48.23
CA SER A 294 -2.49 19.18 46.83
C SER A 294 -1.52 20.04 46.03
N VAL A 295 -0.66 19.42 45.21
CA VAL A 295 0.22 20.14 44.30
C VAL A 295 -0.69 20.99 43.41
N PRO A 296 -0.68 22.33 43.54
CA PRO A 296 -1.66 23.17 42.89
C PRO A 296 -1.56 22.99 41.37
N VAL A 297 -2.70 22.79 40.71
CA VAL A 297 -2.78 22.78 39.24
C VAL A 297 -2.90 24.23 38.80
N ASP A 298 -1.89 24.74 38.09
CA ASP A 298 -1.99 26.04 37.45
C ASP A 298 -3.16 25.98 36.43
N PRO A 299 -4.20 26.82 36.54
CA PRO A 299 -5.32 26.84 35.60
C PRO A 299 -4.90 27.00 34.13
N MET A 300 -3.70 27.56 33.88
CA MET A 300 -3.12 27.63 32.53
C MET A 300 -2.76 26.26 31.96
N GLU A 301 -2.47 25.25 32.77
CA GLU A 301 -2.10 23.91 32.30
C GLU A 301 -3.25 23.24 31.55
N MET A 302 -4.44 23.20 32.17
CA MET A 302 -5.65 22.68 31.54
C MET A 302 -6.00 23.48 30.28
N ARG A 303 -5.79 24.81 30.30
CA ARG A 303 -5.97 25.66 29.12
C ARG A 303 -5.01 25.25 27.99
N ARG A 304 -3.73 24.99 28.27
CA ARG A 304 -2.76 24.54 27.26
C ARG A 304 -3.13 23.20 26.65
N VAL A 305 -3.57 22.23 27.45
CA VAL A 305 -4.02 20.91 26.93
C VAL A 305 -5.23 21.07 26.01
N LYS A 306 -6.22 21.89 26.40
CA LYS A 306 -7.37 22.21 25.56
C LYS A 306 -6.95 22.90 24.26
N THR A 307 -6.07 23.89 24.33
CA THR A 307 -5.54 24.59 23.15
C THR A 307 -4.80 23.62 22.23
N PHE A 308 -3.94 22.76 22.77
CA PHE A 308 -3.23 21.74 22.01
C PHE A 308 -4.21 20.81 21.28
N PHE A 309 -5.23 20.29 21.99
CA PHE A 309 -6.23 19.41 21.39
C PHE A 309 -7.01 20.12 20.27
N VAL A 310 -7.43 21.37 20.48
CA VAL A 310 -8.12 22.17 19.45
C VAL A 310 -7.22 22.38 18.23
N VAL A 311 -5.97 22.79 18.42
CA VAL A 311 -5.03 23.00 17.30
C VAL A 311 -4.79 21.69 16.55
N LEU A 312 -4.56 20.59 17.27
CA LEU A 312 -4.35 19.27 16.69
C LEU A 312 -5.53 18.84 15.82
N MET A 313 -6.76 18.93 16.34
CA MET A 313 -7.97 18.54 15.62
C MET A 313 -8.25 19.47 14.43
N SER A 314 -8.02 20.78 14.57
CA SER A 314 -8.18 21.74 13.47
C SER A 314 -7.21 21.46 12.32
N LEU A 315 -5.94 21.20 12.61
CA LEU A 315 -4.95 20.81 11.60
C LEU A 315 -5.35 19.50 10.91
N SER A 316 -5.77 18.51 11.70
CA SER A 316 -6.23 17.21 11.18
C SER A 316 -7.44 17.37 10.26
N LEU A 317 -8.38 18.26 10.60
CA LEU A 317 -9.54 18.56 9.79
C LEU A 317 -9.17 19.19 8.44
N VAL A 318 -8.27 20.17 8.44
CA VAL A 318 -7.77 20.77 7.19
C VAL A 318 -7.07 19.73 6.33
N LEU A 319 -6.20 18.90 6.91
CA LEU A 319 -5.48 17.86 6.18
C LEU A 319 -6.40 16.72 5.69
N SER A 320 -7.50 16.42 6.38
CA SER A 320 -8.42 15.34 6.00
C SER A 320 -9.10 15.58 4.65
N SER A 321 -9.20 16.83 4.19
CA SER A 321 -9.63 17.17 2.83
C SER A 321 -8.68 16.65 1.75
N PHE A 322 -7.45 16.30 2.12
CA PHE A 322 -6.40 15.77 1.24
C PHE A 322 -6.08 14.30 1.53
N ALA A 323 -6.94 13.57 2.26
CA ALA A 323 -6.66 12.19 2.71
C ALA A 323 -6.33 11.20 1.57
N GLY A 324 -6.78 11.46 0.34
CA GLY A 324 -6.45 10.66 -0.85
C GLY A 324 -5.14 11.04 -1.56
N TRP A 325 -4.45 12.09 -1.11
CA TRP A 325 -3.21 12.55 -1.71
C TRP A 325 -2.01 11.72 -1.21
N PRO A 326 -1.25 11.05 -2.09
CA PRO A 326 -0.11 10.21 -1.68
C PRO A 326 0.96 10.97 -0.89
N GLY A 327 1.08 12.29 -1.07
CA GLY A 327 2.03 13.12 -0.33
C GLY A 327 1.80 13.16 1.18
N LEU A 328 0.57 12.88 1.67
CA LEU A 328 0.32 12.73 3.12
C LEU A 328 0.96 11.46 3.71
N PHE A 329 1.30 10.48 2.88
CA PHE A 329 1.93 9.25 3.34
C PHE A 329 3.39 9.45 3.76
N VAL A 330 4.10 10.38 3.11
CA VAL A 330 5.51 10.69 3.41
C VAL A 330 5.74 11.06 4.88
N PRO A 331 5.04 12.05 5.49
CA PRO A 331 5.22 12.36 6.90
C PRO A 331 4.83 11.20 7.83
N ILE A 332 3.88 10.34 7.43
CA ILE A 332 3.48 9.16 8.21
C ILE A 332 4.59 8.11 8.21
N MET A 333 5.20 7.83 7.06
CA MET A 333 6.34 6.92 6.95
C MET A 333 7.55 7.44 7.74
N LEU A 334 7.81 8.74 7.67
CA LEU A 334 8.86 9.38 8.49
C LEU A 334 8.58 9.24 9.98
N ASN A 335 7.33 9.36 10.42
CA ASN A 335 6.97 9.11 11.82
C ASN A 335 7.30 7.68 12.23
N PHE A 336 6.87 6.67 11.48
CA PHE A 336 7.16 5.28 11.82
C PHE A 336 8.66 4.98 11.80
N ALA A 337 9.40 5.51 10.82
CA ALA A 337 10.86 5.41 10.74
C ALA A 337 11.55 6.00 11.98
N LEU A 338 11.01 7.08 12.56
CA LEU A 338 11.55 7.71 13.78
C LEU A 338 11.04 7.07 15.07
N TRP A 339 9.79 6.62 15.09
CA TRP A 339 9.11 6.14 16.30
C TRP A 339 9.69 4.82 16.79
N THR A 340 9.97 3.88 15.90
CA THR A 340 10.55 2.58 16.24
C THR A 340 11.89 2.73 16.98
N PRO A 341 12.93 3.38 16.42
CA PRO A 341 14.20 3.55 17.12
C PRO A 341 14.07 4.41 18.39
N LEU A 342 13.23 5.44 18.37
CA LEU A 342 12.97 6.26 19.55
C LEU A 342 12.34 5.45 20.69
N GLY A 343 11.40 4.56 20.39
CA GLY A 343 10.77 3.67 21.37
C GLY A 343 11.79 2.73 22.03
N PHE A 344 12.67 2.11 21.24
CA PHE A 344 13.76 1.30 21.80
C PHE A 344 14.70 2.13 22.67
N LEU A 345 15.09 3.33 22.21
CA LEU A 345 15.94 4.23 22.99
C LEU A 345 15.28 4.63 24.31
N LEU A 346 14.01 5.01 24.31
CA LEU A 346 13.28 5.37 25.53
C LEU A 346 13.16 4.18 26.49
N THR A 347 12.99 2.96 25.98
CA THR A 347 13.02 1.73 26.80
C THR A 347 14.36 1.52 27.47
N ILE A 348 15.46 1.69 26.73
CA ILE A 348 16.82 1.62 27.27
C ILE A 348 17.05 2.73 28.31
N LEU A 349 16.65 3.96 28.02
CA LEU A 349 16.79 5.07 28.97
C LEU A 349 15.97 4.86 30.24
N ALA A 350 14.75 4.33 30.12
CA ALA A 350 13.90 3.99 31.24
C ALA A 350 14.57 2.93 32.13
N TRP A 351 15.23 1.94 31.53
CA TRP A 351 16.00 0.90 32.25
C TRP A 351 17.13 1.45 33.13
N PHE A 352 17.85 2.47 32.65
CA PHE A 352 19.01 3.02 33.36
C PHE A 352 18.68 4.20 34.27
N ARG A 353 17.52 4.82 34.10
CA ARG A 353 17.09 5.96 34.92
C ARG A 353 16.45 5.47 36.20
N ASP A 354 17.29 5.21 37.19
CA ASP A 354 16.85 4.78 38.51
C ASP A 354 15.90 5.83 39.13
N GLY A 355 14.81 5.36 39.74
CA GLY A 355 13.66 6.18 40.20
C GLY A 355 13.95 7.11 41.39
N LYS A 356 15.21 7.44 41.67
CA LYS A 356 15.60 8.32 42.77
C LYS A 356 15.31 9.78 42.40
N ALA A 357 14.18 10.30 42.87
CA ALA A 357 14.05 11.73 43.09
C ALA A 357 14.89 12.10 44.33
N SER A 358 15.81 13.05 44.19
CA SER A 358 16.48 13.69 45.33
C SER A 358 15.40 14.41 46.15
N PRO A 359 15.22 14.12 47.45
CA PRO A 359 14.22 14.80 48.29
C PRO A 359 14.53 16.28 48.55
N ASN A 360 15.66 16.81 48.06
CA ASN A 360 16.17 18.15 48.41
C ASN A 360 16.40 19.11 47.23
N ASP A 361 15.92 18.82 46.02
CA ASP A 361 15.92 19.83 44.94
C ASP A 361 14.80 20.85 45.22
N LYS A 362 15.10 21.79 46.12
CA LYS A 362 14.33 23.01 46.34
C LYS A 362 14.17 23.73 45.01
N LEU A 363 12.94 24.20 44.78
CA LEU A 363 12.41 24.80 43.56
C LEU A 363 13.08 26.11 43.08
N ASP A 364 14.23 26.53 43.60
CA ASP A 364 14.80 27.87 43.33
C ASP A 364 16.30 27.95 42.97
N GLU A 365 17.03 26.84 42.77
CA GLU A 365 18.42 26.92 42.29
C GLU A 365 18.60 26.35 40.87
N GLU A 366 19.26 27.14 40.02
CA GLU A 366 19.63 26.76 38.66
C GLU A 366 20.32 25.39 38.63
N PRO A 367 19.87 24.44 37.79
CA PRO A 367 20.41 23.10 37.78
C PRO A 367 21.82 23.11 37.18
N GLN A 368 22.84 22.85 38.01
CA GLN A 368 24.17 22.50 37.53
C GLN A 368 24.11 21.20 36.70
N PRO A 369 24.59 21.20 35.44
CA PRO A 369 24.37 20.08 34.54
C PRO A 369 25.41 18.98 34.74
N ARG A 370 24.97 17.79 35.19
CA ARG A 370 25.78 16.57 35.13
C ARG A 370 26.12 16.24 33.66
N SER A 371 27.41 16.29 33.35
CA SER A 371 28.01 16.28 32.00
C SER A 371 27.67 15.06 31.14
N PHE A 372 27.30 13.94 31.74
CA PHE A 372 26.97 12.70 31.03
C PHE A 372 25.60 12.76 30.35
N LEU A 373 24.58 13.32 31.01
CA LEU A 373 23.22 13.36 30.48
C LEU A 373 23.09 14.33 29.30
N ARG A 374 23.83 15.45 29.35
CA ARG A 374 23.93 16.42 28.24
C ARG A 374 24.71 15.84 27.06
N ARG A 375 25.71 14.97 27.31
CA ARG A 375 26.39 14.21 26.26
C ARG A 375 25.47 13.16 25.66
N ALA A 376 24.76 12.35 26.46
CA ALA A 376 23.86 11.31 25.98
C ALA A 376 22.65 11.87 25.21
N THR A 377 22.02 12.95 25.68
CA THR A 377 20.91 13.60 24.97
C THR A 377 21.36 14.37 23.72
N ARG A 378 22.57 14.94 23.71
CA ARG A 378 23.16 15.48 22.47
C ARG A 378 23.51 14.36 21.50
N LEU A 379 24.14 13.27 21.94
CA LEU A 379 24.44 12.10 21.11
C LEU A 379 23.18 11.44 20.55
N ALA A 380 22.09 11.37 21.33
CA ALA A 380 20.80 10.88 20.85
C ALA A 380 20.09 11.88 19.92
N GLY A 381 20.17 13.19 20.19
CA GLY A 381 19.63 14.23 19.29
C GLY A 381 20.38 14.32 17.97
N PHE A 382 21.72 14.23 18.00
CA PHE A 382 22.58 14.07 16.82
C PHE A 382 22.39 12.69 16.18
N GLY A 383 22.05 11.66 16.96
CA GLY A 383 21.72 10.33 16.47
C GLY A 383 20.41 10.29 15.71
N CYS A 384 19.31 10.84 16.25
CA CYS A 384 18.02 10.90 15.57
C CYS A 384 18.03 11.91 14.41
N GLY A 385 18.65 13.08 14.59
CA GLY A 385 18.86 14.03 13.50
C GLY A 385 19.80 13.49 12.43
N GLY A 386 20.82 12.74 12.82
CA GLY A 386 21.75 12.05 11.93
C GLY A 386 21.11 10.89 11.20
N VAL A 387 20.25 10.10 11.85
CA VAL A 387 19.46 9.03 11.20
C VAL A 387 18.42 9.63 10.27
N GLY A 388 17.73 10.70 10.67
CA GLY A 388 16.80 11.42 9.81
C GLY A 388 17.49 12.03 8.58
N LEU A 389 18.66 12.66 8.77
CA LEU A 389 19.47 13.18 7.68
C LEU A 389 20.03 12.05 6.81
N LEU A 390 20.57 10.99 7.40
CA LEU A 390 21.12 9.84 6.67
C LEU A 390 20.03 9.09 5.91
N PHE A 391 18.80 9.03 6.43
CA PHE A 391 17.65 8.48 5.72
C PHE A 391 17.14 9.42 4.62
N ALA A 392 17.09 10.74 4.84
CA ALA A 392 16.77 11.71 3.79
C ALA A 392 17.85 11.73 2.69
N THR A 393 19.12 11.59 3.08
CA THR A 393 20.26 11.44 2.17
C THR A 393 20.20 10.09 1.45
N LEU A 394 19.79 9.01 2.12
CA LEU A 394 19.62 7.69 1.50
C LEU A 394 18.43 7.68 0.53
N LEU A 395 17.30 8.29 0.88
CA LEU A 395 16.16 8.47 -0.02
C LEU A 395 16.51 9.40 -1.18
N GLY A 396 17.23 10.49 -0.91
CA GLY A 396 17.78 11.37 -1.94
C GLY A 396 18.75 10.62 -2.86
N LEU A 397 19.62 9.78 -2.30
CA LEU A 397 20.52 8.90 -3.04
C LEU A 397 19.75 7.87 -3.85
N ILE A 398 18.74 7.20 -3.31
CA ILE A 398 17.91 6.24 -4.04
C ILE A 398 17.17 6.95 -5.18
N TYR A 399 16.59 8.13 -4.93
CA TYR A 399 15.95 8.93 -5.96
C TYR A 399 16.93 9.36 -7.06
N ILE A 400 18.13 9.80 -6.67
CA ILE A 400 19.22 10.13 -7.59
C ILE A 400 19.69 8.89 -8.36
N LEU A 401 19.83 7.73 -7.70
CA LEU A 401 20.30 6.48 -8.29
C LEU A 401 19.26 5.90 -9.26
N ILE A 402 17.98 5.86 -8.90
CA ILE A 402 16.88 5.48 -9.80
C ILE A 402 16.83 6.47 -10.97
N GLY A 403 16.95 7.78 -10.68
CA GLY A 403 17.04 8.81 -11.71
C GLY A 403 18.27 8.66 -12.63
N HIS A 404 19.38 8.08 -12.16
CA HIS A 404 20.55 7.76 -12.99
C HIS A 404 20.43 6.41 -13.72
N SER A 405 19.43 5.60 -13.36
CA SER A 405 19.16 4.29 -13.96
C SER A 405 18.25 4.37 -15.17
N VAL A 406 18.19 5.53 -15.83
CA VAL A 406 17.60 5.62 -17.16
C VAL A 406 18.51 4.88 -18.13
N PRO A 407 17.98 3.96 -18.96
CA PRO A 407 18.75 3.33 -20.01
C PRO A 407 19.48 4.40 -20.83
N LYS A 408 20.79 4.23 -21.02
CA LYS A 408 21.62 5.17 -21.79
C LYS A 408 21.68 4.79 -23.26
N THR A 409 21.42 3.53 -23.54
CA THR A 409 21.47 2.95 -24.87
C THR A 409 20.13 2.32 -25.22
N TYR A 410 19.72 2.53 -26.47
CA TYR A 410 18.47 2.03 -27.01
C TYR A 410 18.77 1.27 -28.31
N PRO A 411 19.43 0.10 -28.22
CA PRO A 411 19.82 -0.64 -29.41
C PRO A 411 18.59 -1.08 -30.21
N THR A 412 18.70 -1.04 -31.53
CA THR A 412 17.73 -1.65 -32.43
C THR A 412 17.82 -3.18 -32.30
N ILE A 413 16.69 -3.84 -32.50
CA ILE A 413 16.63 -5.30 -32.43
C ILE A 413 17.17 -5.90 -33.73
N GLU A 414 18.12 -6.81 -33.59
CA GLU A 414 18.53 -7.70 -34.67
C GLU A 414 17.37 -8.67 -34.99
N HIS A 415 16.87 -8.63 -36.23
CA HIS A 415 15.77 -9.46 -36.72
C HIS A 415 14.41 -9.22 -36.03
N PRO A 416 13.80 -8.02 -36.20
CA PRO A 416 12.46 -7.74 -35.67
C PRO A 416 11.40 -8.69 -36.26
N ILE A 417 10.31 -8.93 -35.53
CA ILE A 417 9.21 -9.74 -36.04
C ILE A 417 8.49 -8.92 -37.13
N ALA A 418 8.39 -9.50 -38.33
CA ALA A 418 7.69 -8.88 -39.47
C ALA A 418 6.27 -8.42 -39.09
N ALA A 419 5.77 -7.37 -39.74
CA ALA A 419 4.42 -6.87 -39.51
C ALA A 419 3.36 -7.98 -39.70
N PRO A 420 2.28 -7.96 -38.91
CA PRO A 420 1.19 -8.89 -39.13
C PRO A 420 0.54 -8.64 -40.51
N PRO A 421 0.11 -9.68 -41.23
CA PRO A 421 -0.64 -9.48 -42.47
C PRO A 421 -1.97 -8.78 -42.16
N LEU A 422 -2.42 -7.88 -43.05
CA LEU A 422 -3.67 -7.12 -42.92
C LEU A 422 -4.91 -8.01 -42.67
N ALA A 423 -4.88 -9.27 -43.09
CA ALA A 423 -5.96 -10.24 -42.92
C ALA A 423 -5.91 -11.03 -41.58
N ALA A 424 -4.94 -10.77 -40.69
CA ALA A 424 -4.81 -11.49 -39.42
C ALA A 424 -5.95 -11.12 -38.44
N ASN A 425 -6.97 -11.97 -38.36
CA ASN A 425 -8.12 -11.76 -37.48
C ASN A 425 -8.01 -12.57 -36.18
N LEU A 426 -7.05 -12.21 -35.31
CA LEU A 426 -6.87 -12.85 -34.00
C LEU A 426 -8.07 -12.65 -33.06
N GLY A 427 -8.90 -11.63 -33.30
CA GLY A 427 -10.10 -11.34 -32.50
C GLY A 427 -11.36 -12.09 -32.91
N GLY A 428 -11.28 -12.91 -33.97
CA GLY A 428 -12.44 -13.59 -34.57
C GLY A 428 -13.61 -12.64 -34.86
N GLY A 429 -13.31 -11.42 -35.31
CA GLY A 429 -14.30 -10.43 -35.76
C GLY A 429 -14.77 -9.43 -34.71
N LEU A 430 -14.23 -9.44 -33.49
CA LEU A 430 -14.52 -8.39 -32.50
C LEU A 430 -13.94 -7.04 -32.94
N GLU A 431 -14.77 -6.00 -32.88
CA GLU A 431 -14.41 -4.64 -33.29
C GLU A 431 -13.31 -4.04 -32.39
N GLY A 432 -12.30 -3.40 -32.99
CA GLY A 432 -11.18 -2.77 -32.27
C GLY A 432 -10.21 -3.76 -31.61
N PHE A 433 -10.41 -5.06 -31.80
CA PHE A 433 -9.54 -6.10 -31.24
C PHE A 433 -8.12 -6.03 -31.80
N ASP A 434 -7.98 -5.54 -33.02
CA ASP A 434 -6.71 -5.28 -33.73
C ASP A 434 -5.91 -4.10 -33.16
N SER A 435 -6.52 -3.24 -32.33
CA SER A 435 -5.81 -2.13 -31.68
C SER A 435 -4.58 -2.63 -30.91
N PRO A 436 -3.39 -2.05 -31.12
CA PRO A 436 -2.16 -2.49 -30.47
C PRO A 436 -1.96 -1.88 -29.07
N TYR A 437 -2.87 -1.02 -28.63
CA TYR A 437 -2.76 -0.30 -27.36
C TYR A 437 -3.74 -0.86 -26.33
N VAL A 438 -3.23 -1.23 -25.16
CA VAL A 438 -4.00 -1.80 -24.04
C VAL A 438 -3.97 -0.85 -22.84
N GLY A 439 -5.12 -0.45 -22.32
CA GLY A 439 -5.21 0.33 -21.08
C GLY A 439 -5.02 -0.56 -19.86
N HIS A 440 -4.19 -0.13 -18.91
CA HIS A 440 -4.03 -0.79 -17.62
C HIS A 440 -4.05 0.26 -16.50
N THR A 441 -5.16 0.98 -16.36
CA THR A 441 -5.32 1.96 -15.28
C THR A 441 -6.06 1.33 -14.09
N GLY A 442 -5.47 1.39 -12.89
CA GLY A 442 -6.18 1.15 -11.64
C GLY A 442 -6.57 -0.28 -11.26
N SER A 443 -6.33 -1.32 -12.07
CA SER A 443 -6.81 -2.72 -11.83
C SER A 443 -6.04 -3.48 -10.74
N TRP A 444 -6.63 -3.71 -9.54
CA TRP A 444 -5.89 -4.35 -8.43
C TRP A 444 -6.69 -5.12 -7.37
N ASP A 445 -8.04 -5.12 -7.35
CA ASP A 445 -8.79 -5.79 -6.26
C ASP A 445 -9.10 -7.28 -6.48
N GLY A 446 -8.81 -7.79 -7.68
CA GLY A 446 -9.00 -9.19 -8.05
C GLY A 446 -10.45 -9.62 -8.33
N LYS A 447 -11.41 -8.70 -8.40
CA LYS A 447 -12.83 -8.99 -8.67
C LYS A 447 -13.57 -7.88 -9.44
N GLY A 448 -12.86 -7.16 -10.31
CA GLY A 448 -13.44 -6.13 -11.17
C GLY A 448 -13.28 -4.69 -10.68
N GLY A 449 -12.54 -4.46 -9.59
CA GLY A 449 -12.30 -3.15 -8.98
C GLY A 449 -10.83 -2.77 -8.89
N GLY A 450 -10.62 -1.57 -8.35
CA GLY A 450 -9.33 -0.91 -8.32
C GLY A 450 -8.56 -1.04 -7.02
N MET A 451 -7.39 -0.40 -6.95
CA MET A 451 -6.48 -0.51 -5.80
C MET A 451 -7.19 -0.19 -4.47
N PHE A 452 -6.97 -1.06 -3.47
CA PHE A 452 -7.63 -0.99 -2.15
C PHE A 452 -9.16 -1.12 -2.19
N GLY A 453 -9.71 -1.76 -3.23
CA GLY A 453 -11.15 -1.99 -3.39
C GLY A 453 -11.92 -0.76 -3.88
N SER A 454 -11.25 0.19 -4.52
CA SER A 454 -11.90 1.30 -5.24
C SER A 454 -12.63 0.76 -6.49
N SER A 455 -13.36 1.61 -7.19
CA SER A 455 -13.95 1.24 -8.48
C SER A 455 -12.96 1.57 -9.61
N LYS A 456 -12.72 0.63 -10.54
CA LYS A 456 -11.97 0.88 -11.79
C LYS A 456 -12.82 1.60 -12.85
N LEU A 457 -14.13 1.77 -12.64
CA LEU A 457 -15.03 2.23 -13.70
C LEU A 457 -14.68 3.62 -14.26
N SER A 458 -14.18 4.54 -13.41
CA SER A 458 -13.72 5.87 -13.87
C SER A 458 -12.43 5.81 -14.69
N ASP A 459 -11.62 4.77 -14.47
CA ASP A 459 -10.37 4.57 -15.19
C ASP A 459 -10.65 4.17 -16.64
N LEU A 460 -11.77 3.47 -16.90
CA LEU A 460 -12.21 3.17 -18.26
C LEU A 460 -12.51 4.43 -19.08
N ASP A 461 -13.07 5.47 -18.46
CA ASP A 461 -13.28 6.77 -19.13
C ASP A 461 -11.96 7.43 -19.51
N THR A 462 -10.94 7.27 -18.66
CA THR A 462 -9.59 7.77 -18.92
C THR A 462 -8.93 7.00 -20.07
N GLU A 463 -9.09 5.68 -20.11
CA GLU A 463 -8.60 4.82 -21.21
C GLU A 463 -9.27 5.19 -22.55
N VAL A 464 -10.59 5.41 -22.57
CA VAL A 464 -11.31 5.91 -23.76
C VAL A 464 -10.83 7.30 -24.18
N ALA A 465 -10.62 8.21 -23.23
CA ALA A 465 -10.17 9.57 -23.52
C ALA A 465 -8.79 9.62 -24.19
N MET A 466 -7.95 8.60 -23.95
CA MET A 466 -6.67 8.38 -24.63
C MET A 466 -6.79 7.73 -26.02
N GLY A 467 -8.00 7.36 -26.45
CA GLY A 467 -8.24 6.67 -27.72
C GLY A 467 -8.00 5.16 -27.68
N LEU A 468 -7.91 4.56 -26.47
CA LEU A 468 -7.66 3.13 -26.34
C LEU A 468 -8.93 2.32 -26.67
N ARG A 469 -8.72 1.10 -27.19
CA ARG A 469 -9.80 0.13 -27.53
C ARG A 469 -9.71 -1.15 -26.71
N TRP A 470 -8.86 -1.16 -25.70
CA TRP A 470 -8.60 -2.29 -24.81
C TRP A 470 -8.43 -1.81 -23.37
N THR A 471 -8.88 -2.61 -22.43
CA THR A 471 -8.64 -2.47 -21.00
C THR A 471 -8.11 -3.79 -20.42
N PHE A 472 -7.40 -3.72 -19.31
CA PHE A 472 -6.85 -4.84 -18.56
C PHE A 472 -7.61 -5.05 -17.26
N MET A 473 -7.89 -6.32 -16.93
CA MET A 473 -8.49 -6.71 -15.65
C MET A 473 -7.84 -7.98 -15.09
N SER A 474 -7.48 -7.95 -13.81
CA SER A 474 -7.00 -9.13 -13.08
C SER A 474 -8.10 -9.74 -12.19
N VAL A 475 -8.25 -11.06 -12.23
CA VAL A 475 -9.30 -11.79 -11.49
C VAL A 475 -8.70 -12.92 -10.65
N TYR A 476 -8.85 -12.79 -9.33
CA TYR A 476 -8.24 -13.67 -8.36
C TYR A 476 -9.20 -14.78 -8.00
N TRP A 477 -8.77 -16.03 -8.12
CA TRP A 477 -9.64 -17.17 -7.77
C TRP A 477 -10.09 -17.10 -6.31
N SER A 478 -9.18 -16.71 -5.40
CA SER A 478 -9.45 -16.55 -3.97
C SER A 478 -10.48 -15.47 -3.64
N SER A 479 -10.60 -14.43 -4.47
CA SER A 479 -11.60 -13.37 -4.33
C SER A 479 -12.97 -13.77 -4.88
N MET A 480 -12.99 -14.58 -5.95
CA MET A 480 -14.22 -14.97 -6.65
C MET A 480 -14.92 -16.17 -6.00
N GLU A 481 -14.15 -17.08 -5.42
CA GLU A 481 -14.62 -18.33 -4.80
C GLU A 481 -13.97 -18.54 -3.42
N PRO A 482 -14.19 -17.66 -2.42
CA PRO A 482 -13.49 -17.74 -1.14
C PRO A 482 -13.89 -18.96 -0.30
N ASP A 483 -15.16 -19.38 -0.37
CA ASP A 483 -15.77 -20.39 0.51
C ASP A 483 -16.02 -21.75 -0.16
N GLY A 484 -15.72 -21.86 -1.45
CA GLY A 484 -15.92 -23.06 -2.24
C GLY A 484 -16.25 -22.73 -3.71
N PRO A 485 -16.29 -23.75 -4.58
CA PRO A 485 -16.77 -23.58 -5.95
C PRO A 485 -18.18 -22.97 -5.99
N VAL A 486 -18.37 -21.97 -6.85
CA VAL A 486 -19.66 -21.31 -7.05
C VAL A 486 -20.42 -21.97 -8.20
N ASP A 487 -21.70 -22.24 -7.96
CA ASP A 487 -22.66 -22.65 -8.99
C ASP A 487 -23.48 -21.43 -9.43
N LEU A 488 -23.08 -20.83 -10.55
CA LEU A 488 -23.70 -19.60 -11.08
C LEU A 488 -25.14 -19.79 -11.56
N SER A 489 -25.62 -21.04 -11.72
CA SER A 489 -27.01 -21.32 -12.07
C SER A 489 -27.98 -21.07 -10.90
N LYS A 490 -27.48 -21.10 -9.66
CA LYS A 490 -28.26 -20.89 -8.43
C LYS A 490 -28.30 -19.43 -7.97
N GLY A 491 -27.48 -18.59 -8.57
CA GLY A 491 -27.34 -17.17 -8.23
C GLY A 491 -25.93 -16.67 -8.51
N ILE A 492 -25.79 -15.36 -8.74
CA ILE A 492 -24.51 -14.72 -9.03
C ILE A 492 -24.01 -14.05 -7.74
N PRO A 493 -22.90 -14.51 -7.13
CA PRO A 493 -22.36 -13.90 -5.91
C PRO A 493 -21.87 -12.45 -6.14
N PRO A 494 -21.70 -11.65 -5.06
CA PRO A 494 -21.31 -10.25 -5.18
C PRO A 494 -20.01 -10.00 -5.97
N ALA A 495 -18.99 -10.86 -5.83
CA ALA A 495 -17.74 -10.74 -6.57
C ALA A 495 -17.94 -10.92 -8.10
N TRP A 496 -18.78 -11.87 -8.49
CA TRP A 496 -19.16 -12.08 -9.88
C TRP A 496 -20.05 -10.95 -10.43
N GLN A 497 -20.92 -10.36 -9.61
CA GLN A 497 -21.70 -9.18 -10.00
C GLN A 497 -20.81 -7.96 -10.24
N ALA A 498 -19.76 -7.79 -9.43
CA ALA A 498 -18.77 -6.72 -9.61
C ALA A 498 -18.01 -6.90 -10.93
N LEU A 499 -17.55 -8.12 -11.22
CA LEU A 499 -16.89 -8.45 -12.49
C LEU A 499 -17.84 -8.28 -13.69
N ASP A 500 -19.10 -8.71 -13.59
CA ASP A 500 -20.12 -8.45 -14.62
C ASP A 500 -20.26 -6.95 -14.90
N SER A 501 -20.36 -6.14 -13.83
CA SER A 501 -20.54 -4.70 -13.94
C SER A 501 -19.36 -4.04 -14.65
N PHE A 502 -18.14 -4.52 -14.37
CA PHE A 502 -16.95 -4.10 -15.09
C PHE A 502 -17.01 -4.45 -16.59
N VAL A 503 -17.33 -5.70 -16.94
CA VAL A 503 -17.40 -6.14 -18.34
C VAL A 503 -18.49 -5.38 -19.12
N ILE A 504 -19.63 -5.13 -18.50
CA ILE A 504 -20.70 -4.28 -19.08
C ILE A 504 -20.19 -2.86 -19.31
N ALA A 505 -19.51 -2.28 -18.32
CA ALA A 505 -19.00 -0.92 -18.44
C ALA A 505 -17.90 -0.79 -19.51
N ALA A 506 -17.09 -1.83 -19.71
CA ALA A 506 -16.11 -1.91 -20.79
C ALA A 506 -16.81 -1.99 -22.16
N HIS A 507 -17.86 -2.82 -22.30
CA HIS A 507 -18.66 -2.89 -23.52
C HIS A 507 -19.30 -1.54 -23.89
N GLN A 508 -19.91 -0.87 -22.92
CA GLN A 508 -20.53 0.46 -23.11
C GLN A 508 -19.54 1.52 -23.63
N ARG A 509 -18.24 1.28 -23.41
CA ARG A 509 -17.12 2.13 -23.81
C ARG A 509 -16.37 1.61 -25.04
N GLN A 510 -16.89 0.55 -25.68
CA GLN A 510 -16.28 -0.12 -26.83
C GLN A 510 -14.83 -0.59 -26.56
N LEU A 511 -14.56 -0.98 -25.31
CA LEU A 511 -13.28 -1.53 -24.89
C LEU A 511 -13.33 -3.05 -24.92
N ASN A 512 -12.36 -3.67 -25.60
CA ASN A 512 -12.06 -5.09 -25.43
C ASN A 512 -11.37 -5.31 -24.08
N VAL A 513 -11.45 -6.53 -23.53
CA VAL A 513 -10.84 -6.85 -22.23
C VAL A 513 -9.74 -7.88 -22.41
N LEU A 514 -8.53 -7.55 -22.00
CA LEU A 514 -7.48 -8.52 -21.67
C LEU A 514 -7.73 -8.97 -20.22
N MET A 515 -8.18 -10.21 -20.06
CA MET A 515 -8.51 -10.77 -18.76
C MET A 515 -7.34 -11.60 -18.24
N GLN A 516 -6.63 -11.10 -17.24
CA GLN A 516 -5.65 -11.88 -16.51
C GLN A 516 -6.39 -12.75 -15.49
N ALA A 517 -6.69 -13.98 -15.88
CA ALA A 517 -7.47 -14.92 -15.09
C ALA A 517 -7.30 -16.38 -15.57
N PRO A 518 -7.28 -17.35 -14.66
CA PRO A 518 -7.26 -17.18 -13.21
C PRO A 518 -5.91 -16.67 -12.69
N VAL A 519 -5.93 -15.72 -11.75
CA VAL A 519 -4.74 -15.39 -10.95
C VAL A 519 -4.80 -16.19 -9.65
N VAL A 520 -3.75 -16.95 -9.41
CA VAL A 520 -3.53 -17.69 -8.15
C VAL A 520 -2.16 -17.37 -7.54
N GLY A 521 -1.23 -16.84 -8.32
CA GLY A 521 0.04 -16.31 -7.87
C GLY A 521 0.00 -14.82 -7.50
N GLY A 522 1.18 -14.25 -7.35
CA GLY A 522 1.42 -12.83 -7.05
C GLY A 522 0.51 -12.23 -6.00
N ASN A 523 -0.18 -11.16 -6.37
CA ASN A 523 -0.98 -10.34 -5.45
C ASN A 523 -2.23 -11.07 -4.92
N ALA A 524 -2.61 -12.21 -5.50
CA ALA A 524 -3.72 -13.03 -5.01
C ALA A 524 -3.39 -13.80 -3.71
N GLY A 525 -2.11 -13.94 -3.35
CA GLY A 525 -1.67 -14.63 -2.12
C GLY A 525 -1.86 -16.16 -2.14
N GLY A 526 -2.15 -16.75 -3.29
CA GLY A 526 -2.40 -18.19 -3.46
C GLY A 526 -3.83 -18.53 -3.87
N PRO A 527 -4.12 -19.84 -4.06
CA PRO A 527 -5.48 -20.33 -4.29
C PRO A 527 -6.37 -20.12 -3.05
N PRO A 528 -7.71 -20.18 -3.20
CA PRO A 528 -8.61 -20.12 -2.06
C PRO A 528 -8.32 -21.23 -1.05
N PRO A 529 -8.53 -21.02 0.26
CA PRO A 529 -8.15 -21.98 1.30
C PRO A 529 -8.73 -23.39 1.10
N TRP A 530 -9.97 -23.50 0.61
CA TRP A 530 -10.63 -24.79 0.39
C TRP A 530 -10.00 -25.64 -0.72
N ALA A 531 -9.25 -25.03 -1.65
CA ALA A 531 -8.59 -25.75 -2.73
C ALA A 531 -7.30 -26.45 -2.28
N GLY A 532 -6.88 -26.22 -1.04
CA GLY A 532 -5.63 -26.74 -0.50
C GLY A 532 -4.41 -26.20 -1.24
N ARG A 533 -3.22 -26.68 -0.88
CA ARG A 533 -1.97 -26.38 -1.59
C ARG A 533 -1.10 -27.63 -1.59
N ARG A 534 -0.50 -27.97 -2.75
CA ARG A 534 0.47 -29.08 -2.83
C ARG A 534 1.67 -28.86 -1.92
N GLU A 535 2.02 -27.60 -1.68
CA GLU A 535 3.05 -27.19 -0.74
C GLU A 535 2.62 -25.94 0.05
N PRO A 536 2.86 -25.89 1.37
CA PRO A 536 2.56 -24.72 2.18
C PRO A 536 3.23 -23.45 1.65
N GLY A 537 2.47 -22.36 1.54
CA GLY A 537 2.96 -21.07 1.06
C GLY A 537 3.28 -21.04 -0.44
N LYS A 538 2.76 -21.99 -1.22
CA LYS A 538 2.91 -22.07 -2.68
C LYS A 538 1.57 -21.89 -3.42
N SER A 539 1.64 -21.65 -4.73
CA SER A 539 0.46 -21.37 -5.58
C SER A 539 -0.25 -22.61 -6.09
N ALA A 540 0.45 -23.75 -6.26
CA ALA A 540 -0.16 -24.94 -6.84
C ALA A 540 -1.25 -25.53 -5.91
N PRO A 541 -2.54 -25.53 -6.32
CA PRO A 541 -3.61 -26.14 -5.53
C PRO A 541 -3.47 -27.66 -5.50
N GLU A 542 -4.03 -28.31 -4.48
CA GLU A 542 -4.04 -29.78 -4.41
C GLU A 542 -4.78 -30.38 -5.60
N ASN A 543 -5.92 -29.79 -5.96
CA ASN A 543 -6.72 -30.15 -7.12
C ASN A 543 -6.54 -29.11 -8.25
N MET A 544 -5.71 -29.43 -9.24
CA MET A 544 -5.49 -28.57 -10.40
C MET A 544 -6.71 -28.50 -11.32
N ASP A 545 -7.56 -29.54 -11.34
CA ASP A 545 -8.78 -29.52 -12.15
C ASP A 545 -9.79 -28.51 -11.63
N ALA A 546 -9.87 -28.29 -10.31
CA ALA A 546 -10.73 -27.25 -9.74
C ALA A 546 -10.35 -25.84 -10.23
N LEU A 547 -9.05 -25.56 -10.40
CA LEU A 547 -8.55 -24.30 -10.96
C LEU A 547 -8.89 -24.19 -12.46
N ALA A 548 -8.73 -25.27 -13.22
CA ALA A 548 -9.09 -25.30 -14.63
C ALA A 548 -10.61 -25.17 -14.84
N ASP A 549 -11.43 -25.75 -13.98
CA ASP A 549 -12.89 -25.63 -14.01
C ASP A 549 -13.33 -24.20 -13.66
N PHE A 550 -12.61 -23.51 -12.77
CA PHE A 550 -12.79 -22.07 -12.55
C PHE A 550 -12.51 -21.25 -13.81
N ALA A 551 -11.43 -21.56 -14.53
CA ALA A 551 -11.17 -20.94 -15.83
C ALA A 551 -12.30 -21.19 -16.86
N SER A 552 -12.82 -22.43 -16.92
CA SER A 552 -13.99 -22.78 -17.77
C SER A 552 -15.20 -21.91 -17.45
N LYS A 553 -15.54 -21.78 -16.15
CA LYS A 553 -16.68 -20.97 -15.70
C LYS A 553 -16.56 -19.50 -16.12
N LEU A 554 -15.35 -18.92 -16.04
CA LEU A 554 -15.09 -17.57 -16.53
C LEU A 554 -15.31 -17.49 -18.06
N ALA A 555 -14.74 -18.42 -18.82
CA ALA A 555 -14.86 -18.43 -20.28
C ALA A 555 -16.32 -18.62 -20.75
N GLU A 556 -17.06 -19.58 -20.20
CA GLU A 556 -18.47 -19.82 -20.53
C GLU A 556 -19.37 -18.62 -20.23
N ARG A 557 -19.04 -17.87 -19.18
CA ARG A 557 -19.77 -16.68 -18.79
C ARG A 557 -19.47 -15.50 -19.71
N TYR A 558 -18.19 -15.24 -19.97
CA TYR A 558 -17.73 -13.97 -20.55
C TYR A 558 -17.36 -14.03 -22.03
N ARG A 559 -17.24 -15.20 -22.66
CA ARG A 559 -17.00 -15.30 -24.11
C ARG A 559 -18.12 -14.63 -24.93
N PRO A 560 -17.87 -14.27 -26.20
CA PRO A 560 -18.95 -13.92 -27.12
C PRO A 560 -19.97 -15.06 -27.25
N GLY A 561 -21.24 -14.72 -27.16
CA GLY A 561 -22.36 -15.66 -27.08
C GLY A 561 -22.44 -16.42 -25.74
N GLY A 562 -21.63 -16.06 -24.74
CA GLY A 562 -21.65 -16.62 -23.40
C GLY A 562 -22.84 -16.15 -22.56
N THR A 563 -22.92 -16.61 -21.32
CA THR A 563 -24.09 -16.35 -20.45
C THR A 563 -24.32 -14.86 -20.20
N LEU A 564 -23.27 -14.07 -20.00
CA LEU A 564 -23.41 -12.63 -19.82
C LEU A 564 -23.87 -11.95 -21.13
N ALA A 565 -23.24 -12.29 -22.25
CA ALA A 565 -23.59 -11.72 -23.56
C ALA A 565 -25.05 -11.98 -23.94
N GLN A 566 -25.56 -13.20 -23.68
CA GLN A 566 -26.97 -13.53 -23.89
C GLN A 566 -27.90 -12.72 -22.99
N ARG A 567 -27.53 -12.52 -21.71
CA ARG A 567 -28.30 -11.72 -20.75
C ARG A 567 -28.42 -10.26 -21.19
N GLU A 568 -27.34 -9.70 -21.71
CA GLU A 568 -27.25 -8.29 -22.10
C GLU A 568 -27.61 -8.03 -23.58
N GLY A 569 -27.93 -9.08 -24.34
CA GLY A 569 -28.35 -8.98 -25.75
C GLY A 569 -27.21 -8.64 -26.73
N TRP A 570 -25.97 -9.03 -26.42
CA TRP A 570 -24.81 -8.79 -27.28
C TRP A 570 -24.57 -9.90 -28.32
N ASP A 571 -25.27 -11.03 -28.20
CA ASP A 571 -25.04 -12.22 -29.02
C ASP A 571 -23.53 -12.55 -29.11
N THR A 572 -22.98 -12.65 -30.32
CA THR A 572 -21.55 -12.90 -30.57
C THR A 572 -20.75 -11.64 -30.88
N SER A 573 -21.34 -10.44 -30.79
CA SER A 573 -20.66 -9.18 -31.16
C SER A 573 -19.71 -8.66 -30.08
N TYR A 574 -19.86 -9.11 -28.83
CA TYR A 574 -18.99 -8.72 -27.72
C TYR A 574 -18.77 -9.85 -26.71
N GLY A 575 -17.58 -9.86 -26.11
CA GLY A 575 -17.18 -10.75 -25.02
C GLY A 575 -15.66 -10.79 -24.86
N ILE A 576 -15.18 -11.63 -23.95
CA ILE A 576 -13.77 -11.75 -23.59
C ILE A 576 -13.17 -12.93 -24.35
N ARG A 577 -12.12 -12.65 -25.13
CA ARG A 577 -11.37 -13.67 -25.89
C ARG A 577 -9.90 -13.78 -25.51
N ALA A 578 -9.31 -12.77 -24.88
CA ALA A 578 -7.90 -12.80 -24.50
C ALA A 578 -7.75 -13.10 -23.01
N TRP A 579 -7.09 -14.22 -22.71
CA TRP A 579 -6.95 -14.76 -21.36
C TRP A 579 -5.47 -14.90 -21.00
N GLU A 580 -4.98 -14.05 -20.09
CA GLU A 580 -3.63 -14.13 -19.55
C GLU A 580 -3.62 -14.99 -18.28
N LEU A 581 -2.82 -16.05 -18.27
CA LEU A 581 -2.85 -17.04 -17.21
C LEU A 581 -1.83 -16.71 -16.12
N ASP A 582 -2.30 -16.08 -15.05
CA ASP A 582 -1.53 -15.63 -13.88
C ASP A 582 -0.60 -14.44 -14.13
N ASN A 583 0.02 -13.95 -13.04
CA ASN A 583 0.86 -12.76 -12.99
C ASN A 583 2.25 -13.05 -12.42
N GLU A 584 3.31 -12.74 -13.17
CA GLU A 584 4.72 -12.82 -12.75
C GLU A 584 5.09 -14.09 -11.95
N PRO A 585 4.69 -15.30 -12.39
CA PRO A 585 4.88 -16.54 -11.63
C PRO A 585 6.36 -16.87 -11.31
N GLU A 586 7.32 -16.22 -11.95
CA GLU A 586 8.75 -16.33 -11.63
C GLU A 586 9.21 -15.42 -10.47
N ALA A 587 8.51 -14.32 -10.19
CA ALA A 587 8.97 -13.30 -9.25
C ALA A 587 8.88 -13.75 -7.79
N TYR A 588 9.76 -13.21 -6.93
CA TYR A 588 9.84 -13.62 -5.52
C TYR A 588 8.56 -13.36 -4.70
N ARG A 589 7.70 -12.44 -5.17
CA ARG A 589 6.41 -12.13 -4.56
C ARG A 589 5.35 -13.16 -4.90
N THR A 590 5.61 -14.02 -5.88
CA THR A 590 4.65 -15.00 -6.36
C THR A 590 5.01 -16.38 -5.81
N HIS A 591 3.96 -17.15 -5.53
CA HIS A 591 4.08 -18.39 -4.78
C HIS A 591 4.42 -19.60 -5.67
N TRP A 592 4.89 -19.39 -6.90
CA TRP A 592 5.24 -20.42 -7.91
C TRP A 592 6.72 -20.79 -7.96
N LYS A 593 7.58 -20.16 -7.14
CA LYS A 593 9.01 -20.49 -7.06
C LYS A 593 9.22 -21.99 -6.79
N GLY A 594 9.91 -22.68 -7.71
CA GLY A 594 10.19 -24.12 -7.63
C GLY A 594 9.03 -25.02 -8.10
N GLN A 595 7.98 -24.44 -8.69
CA GLN A 595 6.78 -25.12 -9.16
C GLN A 595 6.51 -24.88 -10.65
N ALA A 596 7.56 -24.76 -11.47
CA ALA A 596 7.45 -24.49 -12.90
C ALA A 596 6.62 -25.57 -13.64
N ALA A 597 6.79 -26.83 -13.27
CA ALA A 597 6.02 -27.92 -13.88
C ALA A 597 4.56 -27.98 -13.41
N ASP A 598 4.26 -27.64 -12.15
CA ASP A 598 2.87 -27.44 -11.70
C ASP A 598 2.22 -26.26 -12.43
N TYR A 599 2.98 -25.19 -12.68
CA TYR A 599 2.51 -24.05 -13.44
C TYR A 599 2.20 -24.43 -14.91
N ALA A 600 3.06 -25.25 -15.53
CA ALA A 600 2.81 -25.79 -16.87
C ALA A 600 1.55 -26.67 -16.91
N GLU A 601 1.29 -27.48 -15.86
CA GLU A 601 0.03 -28.23 -15.72
C GLU A 601 -1.18 -27.29 -15.65
N PHE A 602 -1.10 -26.24 -14.82
CA PHE A 602 -2.16 -25.24 -14.72
C PHE A 602 -2.47 -24.62 -16.07
N VAL A 603 -1.47 -24.08 -16.77
CA VAL A 603 -1.63 -23.42 -18.06
C VAL A 603 -2.22 -24.37 -19.10
N ALA A 604 -1.73 -25.60 -19.20
CA ALA A 604 -2.23 -26.58 -20.16
C ALA A 604 -3.70 -26.94 -19.91
N LYS A 605 -4.07 -27.19 -18.65
CA LYS A 605 -5.46 -27.54 -18.29
C LYS A 605 -6.41 -26.35 -18.43
N ALA A 606 -6.03 -25.18 -17.95
CA ALA A 606 -6.85 -23.97 -18.07
C ALA A 606 -7.05 -23.57 -19.54
N SER A 607 -5.98 -23.58 -20.34
CA SER A 607 -6.04 -23.37 -21.80
C SER A 607 -7.04 -24.31 -22.47
N SER A 608 -6.95 -25.61 -22.18
CA SER A 608 -7.87 -26.61 -22.74
C SER A 608 -9.33 -26.35 -22.36
N ARG A 609 -9.61 -26.00 -21.09
CA ARG A 609 -10.96 -25.68 -20.62
C ARG A 609 -11.52 -24.40 -21.24
N ILE A 610 -10.71 -23.35 -21.32
CA ILE A 610 -11.10 -22.09 -21.96
C ILE A 610 -11.41 -22.33 -23.44
N LYS A 611 -10.54 -23.03 -24.17
CA LYS A 611 -10.74 -23.31 -25.61
C LYS A 611 -11.90 -24.27 -25.89
N ALA A 612 -12.25 -25.14 -24.94
CA ALA A 612 -13.45 -25.95 -25.04
C ALA A 612 -14.73 -25.10 -24.95
N ALA A 613 -14.71 -24.04 -24.14
CA ALA A 613 -15.81 -23.08 -24.03
C ALA A 613 -15.84 -22.10 -25.22
N ASP A 614 -14.68 -21.61 -25.65
CA ASP A 614 -14.50 -20.69 -26.78
C ASP A 614 -13.31 -21.12 -27.66
N PRO A 615 -13.55 -21.84 -28.77
CA PRO A 615 -12.47 -22.26 -29.67
C PRO A 615 -11.68 -21.11 -30.32
N GLN A 616 -12.18 -19.87 -30.26
CA GLN A 616 -11.51 -18.68 -30.78
C GLN A 616 -10.81 -17.86 -29.69
N ALA A 617 -10.78 -18.35 -28.44
CA ALA A 617 -10.04 -17.70 -27.36
C ALA A 617 -8.53 -17.73 -27.63
N LEU A 618 -7.88 -16.60 -27.34
CA LEU A 618 -6.43 -16.45 -27.31
C LEU A 618 -5.94 -16.68 -25.89
N ILE A 619 -5.06 -17.67 -25.76
CA ILE A 619 -4.38 -17.96 -24.50
C ILE A 619 -3.06 -17.21 -24.49
N VAL A 620 -2.95 -16.27 -23.56
CA VAL A 620 -1.76 -15.47 -23.33
C VAL A 620 -0.97 -16.13 -22.20
N ALA A 621 0.32 -16.36 -22.45
CA ALA A 621 1.29 -16.82 -21.45
C ALA A 621 1.31 -15.88 -20.23
N PRO A 622 1.92 -16.24 -19.09
CA PRO A 622 1.97 -15.30 -17.98
C PRO A 622 2.77 -14.06 -18.38
N GLY A 623 2.34 -12.91 -17.87
CA GLY A 623 3.15 -11.71 -17.88
C GLY A 623 4.36 -11.89 -16.97
N VAL A 624 5.49 -12.34 -17.54
CA VAL A 624 6.72 -12.57 -16.79
C VAL A 624 7.51 -11.27 -16.58
N ALA A 625 8.08 -11.07 -15.41
CA ALA A 625 8.96 -9.95 -15.10
C ALA A 625 10.29 -10.06 -15.88
N SER A 626 10.84 -8.92 -16.30
CA SER A 626 12.05 -8.86 -17.15
C SER A 626 13.40 -9.15 -16.44
N GLY A 627 13.38 -9.58 -15.18
CA GLY A 627 14.58 -9.85 -14.38
C GLY A 627 15.34 -11.10 -14.80
N ASP A 628 16.60 -11.27 -14.36
CA ASP A 628 17.47 -12.39 -14.80
C ASP A 628 16.98 -13.79 -14.38
N HIS A 629 16.06 -13.86 -13.42
CA HIS A 629 15.45 -15.11 -12.98
C HIS A 629 14.40 -15.65 -13.97
N VAL A 630 13.97 -14.84 -14.95
CA VAL A 630 12.92 -15.21 -15.92
C VAL A 630 13.34 -16.35 -16.83
N VAL A 631 14.58 -16.32 -17.34
CA VAL A 631 15.09 -17.30 -18.31
C VAL A 631 15.06 -18.72 -17.75
N PRO A 632 15.73 -19.04 -16.61
CA PRO A 632 15.72 -20.41 -16.09
C PRO A 632 14.32 -20.87 -15.67
N TRP A 633 13.45 -19.95 -15.25
CA TRP A 633 12.07 -20.29 -14.91
C TRP A 633 11.25 -20.64 -16.16
N LEU A 634 11.30 -19.82 -17.22
CA LEU A 634 10.63 -20.09 -18.50
C LEU A 634 11.16 -21.38 -19.16
N GLU A 635 12.48 -21.60 -19.13
CA GLU A 635 13.04 -22.86 -19.62
C GLU A 635 12.44 -24.06 -18.86
N SER A 636 12.23 -23.93 -17.55
CA SER A 636 11.64 -24.99 -16.73
C SER A 636 10.14 -25.20 -16.96
N THR A 637 9.40 -24.21 -17.45
CA THR A 637 7.97 -24.36 -17.81
C THR A 637 7.76 -24.88 -19.22
N LEU A 638 8.78 -24.79 -20.08
CA LEU A 638 8.84 -25.40 -21.40
C LEU A 638 9.39 -26.83 -21.37
N ASP A 639 10.23 -27.14 -20.38
CA ASP A 639 10.85 -28.45 -20.20
C ASP A 639 9.88 -29.53 -19.71
N VAL A 640 9.39 -30.33 -20.66
CA VAL A 640 8.48 -31.45 -20.44
C VAL A 640 9.11 -32.59 -19.63
N GLU A 641 10.44 -32.74 -19.68
CA GLU A 641 11.18 -33.84 -19.04
C GLU A 641 11.65 -33.48 -17.63
N GLY A 642 11.97 -32.21 -17.39
CA GLY A 642 12.61 -31.74 -16.16
C GLY A 642 11.79 -31.95 -14.88
N LYS A 643 10.47 -32.13 -14.99
CA LYS A 643 9.54 -32.33 -13.84
C LYS A 643 9.83 -31.37 -12.66
N ASN A 644 10.20 -30.12 -12.96
CA ASN A 644 10.57 -29.09 -11.99
C ASN A 644 9.35 -28.54 -11.25
N GLY A 645 8.70 -29.40 -10.47
CA GLY A 645 7.49 -29.11 -9.71
C GLY A 645 7.54 -29.55 -8.25
N SER A 646 6.39 -29.47 -7.60
CA SER A 646 6.11 -29.92 -6.25
C SER A 646 6.42 -31.42 -6.07
N PRO A 647 6.63 -31.88 -4.82
CA PRO A 647 6.80 -33.32 -4.56
C PRO A 647 5.66 -34.17 -5.13
N THR A 648 4.42 -33.68 -5.03
CA THR A 648 3.24 -34.33 -5.59
C THR A 648 3.32 -34.44 -7.11
N PHE A 649 3.72 -33.37 -7.79
CA PHE A 649 3.88 -33.38 -9.25
C PHE A 649 5.02 -34.31 -9.69
N LYS A 650 6.15 -34.33 -8.97
CA LYS A 650 7.26 -35.23 -9.30
C LYS A 650 6.88 -36.71 -9.22
N GLN A 651 6.01 -37.06 -8.28
CA GLN A 651 5.54 -38.44 -8.09
C GLN A 651 4.47 -38.84 -9.11
N ASN A 652 3.47 -37.97 -9.34
CA ASN A 652 2.23 -38.35 -10.01
C ASN A 652 1.87 -37.46 -11.21
N GLY A 653 2.66 -36.42 -11.49
CA GLY A 653 2.41 -35.45 -12.55
C GLY A 653 2.64 -36.02 -13.94
N ASN A 654 1.77 -35.63 -14.86
CA ASN A 654 1.99 -35.83 -16.28
C ASN A 654 2.98 -34.79 -16.81
N SER A 655 3.50 -35.04 -18.00
CA SER A 655 4.37 -34.14 -18.73
C SER A 655 3.55 -33.01 -19.37
N TYR A 656 3.80 -31.76 -18.96
CA TYR A 656 3.14 -30.56 -19.48
C TYR A 656 4.17 -29.53 -19.92
N SER A 657 3.78 -28.68 -20.87
CA SER A 657 4.55 -27.50 -21.26
C SER A 657 3.60 -26.36 -21.64
N ILE A 658 4.02 -25.14 -21.34
CA ILE A 658 3.28 -23.93 -21.74
C ILE A 658 3.36 -23.66 -23.24
N GLY A 659 4.38 -24.15 -23.95
CA GLY A 659 4.66 -23.81 -25.35
C GLY A 659 3.49 -24.11 -26.29
N PRO A 660 2.98 -25.36 -26.34
CA PRO A 660 1.80 -25.71 -27.13
C PRO A 660 0.48 -25.14 -26.57
N ALA A 661 0.44 -24.78 -25.28
CA ALA A 661 -0.78 -24.36 -24.60
C ALA A 661 -1.12 -22.88 -24.80
N VAL A 662 -0.14 -22.04 -25.15
CA VAL A 662 -0.31 -20.59 -25.33
C VAL A 662 -0.29 -20.18 -26.80
N ASP A 663 -1.09 -19.19 -27.17
CA ASP A 663 -1.13 -18.58 -28.50
C ASP A 663 -0.24 -17.33 -28.57
N VAL A 664 -0.17 -16.59 -27.46
CA VAL A 664 0.55 -15.33 -27.31
C VAL A 664 1.55 -15.44 -26.16
N VAL A 665 2.75 -14.91 -26.33
CA VAL A 665 3.73 -14.78 -25.25
C VAL A 665 3.65 -13.36 -24.68
N SER A 666 3.46 -13.20 -23.37
CA SER A 666 3.51 -11.88 -22.73
C SER A 666 4.69 -11.72 -21.79
N PHE A 667 4.99 -10.46 -21.45
CA PHE A 667 6.03 -10.08 -20.53
C PHE A 667 5.79 -8.67 -19.98
N HIS A 668 6.42 -8.38 -18.84
CA HIS A 668 6.35 -7.11 -18.15
C HIS A 668 7.70 -6.43 -18.14
N ASN A 669 7.73 -5.12 -18.35
CA ASN A 669 8.97 -4.36 -18.28
C ASN A 669 8.77 -2.98 -17.65
N TYR A 670 9.49 -2.74 -16.55
CA TYR A 670 9.59 -1.44 -15.93
C TYR A 670 10.96 -0.81 -16.22
N GLU A 671 11.16 -0.24 -17.41
CA GLU A 671 12.50 0.07 -17.96
C GLU A 671 13.47 0.72 -16.97
N GLY A 672 13.06 1.74 -16.22
CA GLY A 672 13.92 2.41 -15.24
C GLY A 672 14.20 1.57 -13.99
N LEU A 673 13.19 0.88 -13.47
CA LEU A 673 13.30 0.04 -12.28
C LEU A 673 14.09 -1.25 -12.56
N ASP A 674 13.83 -1.90 -13.69
CA ASP A 674 14.53 -3.09 -14.14
C ASP A 674 15.99 -2.79 -14.46
N THR A 675 16.27 -1.62 -15.05
CA THR A 675 17.65 -1.16 -15.28
C THR A 675 18.38 -0.94 -13.96
N PHE A 676 17.72 -0.32 -12.97
CA PHE A 676 18.29 -0.15 -11.63
C PHE A 676 18.62 -1.49 -10.97
N PHE A 677 17.69 -2.44 -10.96
CA PHE A 677 17.89 -3.72 -10.28
C PHE A 677 18.86 -4.66 -10.99
N SER A 678 18.91 -4.63 -12.32
CA SER A 678 19.84 -5.46 -13.09
C SER A 678 21.25 -4.87 -13.18
N GLY A 679 21.41 -3.57 -12.93
CA GLY A 679 22.69 -2.86 -13.05
C GLY A 679 23.14 -2.63 -14.49
N HIS A 680 22.27 -2.88 -15.48
CA HIS A 680 22.52 -2.62 -16.90
C HIS A 680 21.21 -2.25 -17.61
N ASP A 681 21.29 -1.61 -18.78
CA ASP A 681 20.10 -1.18 -19.53
C ASP A 681 19.15 -2.34 -19.83
N MET A 682 17.92 -2.27 -19.31
CA MET A 682 16.83 -3.22 -19.49
C MET A 682 15.66 -2.57 -20.22
N THR A 683 15.92 -2.22 -21.48
CA THR A 683 14.91 -1.67 -22.39
C THR A 683 13.88 -2.73 -22.79
N VAL A 684 12.73 -2.28 -23.29
CA VAL A 684 11.64 -3.13 -23.80
C VAL A 684 12.14 -4.11 -24.86
N GLY A 685 13.06 -3.68 -25.71
CA GLY A 685 13.62 -4.53 -26.76
C GLY A 685 14.50 -5.65 -26.19
N ARG A 686 15.27 -5.37 -25.13
CA ARG A 686 16.10 -6.37 -24.46
C ARG A 686 15.27 -7.35 -23.64
N ALA A 687 14.25 -6.85 -22.94
CA ALA A 687 13.25 -7.67 -22.26
C ALA A 687 12.59 -8.66 -23.23
N PHE A 688 12.10 -8.14 -24.35
CA PHE A 688 11.52 -8.93 -25.43
C PHE A 688 12.49 -9.98 -25.99
N GLN A 689 13.73 -9.60 -26.33
CA GLN A 689 14.74 -10.56 -26.83
C GLN A 689 15.03 -11.69 -25.84
N LYS A 690 15.12 -11.39 -24.54
CA LYS A 690 15.32 -12.41 -23.50
C LYS A 690 14.19 -13.44 -23.52
N VAL A 691 12.93 -12.97 -23.48
CA VAL A 691 11.76 -13.86 -23.45
C VAL A 691 11.61 -14.63 -24.77
N ARG A 692 11.70 -13.94 -25.90
CA ARG A 692 11.63 -14.52 -27.25
C ARG A 692 12.70 -15.58 -27.47
N GLY A 693 13.94 -15.31 -27.08
CA GLY A 693 15.06 -16.24 -27.25
C GLY A 693 14.85 -17.57 -26.52
N VAL A 694 14.14 -17.58 -25.40
CA VAL A 694 13.78 -18.82 -24.70
C VAL A 694 12.78 -19.63 -25.51
N PHE A 695 11.68 -19.02 -25.95
CA PHE A 695 10.67 -19.72 -26.75
C PHE A 695 11.25 -20.24 -28.08
N GLU A 696 12.03 -19.43 -28.79
CA GLU A 696 12.65 -19.85 -30.06
C GLU A 696 13.66 -20.99 -29.87
N LYS A 697 14.47 -20.95 -28.79
CA LYS A 697 15.39 -22.06 -28.47
C LYS A 697 14.68 -23.40 -28.24
N TRP A 698 13.49 -23.36 -27.66
CA TRP A 698 12.69 -24.56 -27.35
C TRP A 698 11.84 -25.03 -28.53
N GLU A 699 11.51 -24.14 -29.48
CA GLU A 699 10.90 -24.53 -30.76
C GLU A 699 11.80 -25.51 -31.54
N ASP A 700 13.12 -25.36 -31.44
CA ASP A 700 14.11 -26.14 -32.20
C ASP A 700 14.53 -27.48 -31.55
N ARG A 701 14.04 -27.80 -30.33
CA ARG A 701 14.52 -28.93 -29.54
C ARG A 701 13.38 -29.78 -28.97
N SER A 702 12.95 -30.80 -29.71
CA SER A 702 12.80 -32.22 -29.27
C SER A 702 11.81 -33.00 -30.14
N LEU A 703 12.04 -34.31 -30.29
CA LEU A 703 11.14 -35.22 -31.00
C LEU A 703 9.77 -35.27 -30.30
N GLY A 704 8.70 -34.86 -31.00
CA GLY A 704 7.33 -34.83 -30.47
C GLY A 704 6.92 -33.52 -29.79
N TYR A 705 7.80 -32.52 -29.80
CA TYR A 705 7.56 -31.19 -29.24
C TYR A 705 7.54 -30.16 -30.37
N GLU A 706 6.43 -30.09 -31.08
CA GLU A 706 6.24 -29.14 -32.18
C GLU A 706 5.12 -28.17 -31.80
N TYR A 707 5.48 -26.91 -31.54
CA TYR A 707 4.53 -25.80 -31.60
C TYR A 707 5.02 -24.77 -32.62
N SER A 708 4.08 -24.13 -33.31
CA SER A 708 4.43 -23.12 -34.33
C SER A 708 5.17 -21.96 -33.70
N ARG A 709 6.19 -21.45 -34.42
CA ARG A 709 6.96 -20.28 -34.01
C ARG A 709 6.06 -19.17 -33.51
N LYS A 710 6.30 -18.72 -32.28
CA LYS A 710 5.50 -17.64 -31.69
C LYS A 710 5.76 -16.36 -32.46
N LYS A 711 4.68 -15.74 -32.95
CA LYS A 711 4.70 -14.46 -33.67
C LYS A 711 4.01 -13.33 -32.90
N GLU A 712 3.22 -13.70 -31.89
CA GLU A 712 2.44 -12.78 -31.08
C GLU A 712 3.11 -12.59 -29.72
N TYR A 713 3.71 -11.42 -29.54
CA TYR A 713 4.33 -11.01 -28.28
C TYR A 713 3.67 -9.74 -27.76
N TRP A 714 3.16 -9.76 -26.53
CA TRP A 714 2.42 -8.66 -25.93
C TRP A 714 3.14 -8.17 -24.68
N HIS A 715 3.23 -6.84 -24.52
CA HIS A 715 3.65 -6.22 -23.28
C HIS A 715 2.39 -5.88 -22.46
N THR A 716 2.19 -6.56 -21.33
CA THR A 716 0.90 -6.57 -20.60
C THR A 716 0.93 -5.83 -19.26
N GLU A 717 2.11 -5.50 -18.73
CA GLU A 717 2.26 -4.62 -17.56
C GLU A 717 3.61 -3.90 -17.63
N GLY A 718 3.66 -2.63 -17.22
CA GLY A 718 4.91 -1.88 -17.20
C GLY A 718 4.73 -0.37 -17.35
N ASN A 719 5.67 0.37 -16.76
CA ASN A 719 5.83 1.82 -16.87
C ASN A 719 7.33 2.14 -16.72
N PHE A 720 7.77 3.38 -16.96
CA PHE A 720 9.20 3.71 -16.79
C PHE A 720 9.67 3.44 -15.34
N ASP A 721 8.98 4.03 -14.37
CA ASP A 721 9.24 3.79 -12.95
C ASP A 721 7.94 3.93 -12.15
N PHE A 722 7.73 3.05 -11.17
CA PHE A 722 6.52 3.05 -10.33
C PHE A 722 6.57 4.15 -9.24
N VAL A 723 7.73 4.78 -9.02
CA VAL A 723 7.99 5.70 -7.91
C VAL A 723 7.84 7.18 -8.29
N GLY A 724 7.62 7.49 -9.56
CA GLY A 724 7.57 8.84 -10.13
C GLY A 724 8.91 9.58 -10.14
N ALA A 725 10.04 8.90 -10.36
CA ALA A 725 11.38 9.50 -10.32
C ALA A 725 11.66 10.41 -11.54
N LEU A 726 11.09 10.11 -12.71
CA LEU A 726 11.13 11.01 -13.86
C LEU A 726 10.05 12.11 -13.77
N SER A 727 10.38 13.28 -14.35
CA SER A 727 9.40 14.37 -14.54
C SER A 727 8.30 13.93 -15.50
N GLU A 728 7.14 14.57 -15.42
CA GLU A 728 6.00 14.24 -16.28
C GLU A 728 6.33 14.40 -17.76
N GLU A 729 7.13 15.40 -18.12
CA GLU A 729 7.57 15.64 -19.50
C GLU A 729 8.44 14.49 -20.01
N ARG A 730 9.37 13.99 -19.17
CA ARG A 730 10.21 12.86 -19.54
C ARG A 730 9.42 11.55 -19.62
N ARG A 731 8.44 11.33 -18.74
CA ARG A 731 7.56 10.15 -18.85
C ARG A 731 6.70 10.21 -20.10
N ALA A 732 6.18 11.39 -20.45
CA ALA A 732 5.40 11.58 -21.67
C ALA A 732 6.28 11.36 -22.93
N ALA A 733 7.51 11.89 -22.95
CA ALA A 733 8.48 11.63 -24.02
C ALA A 733 8.83 10.14 -24.12
N TRP A 734 9.02 9.49 -22.97
CA TRP A 734 9.28 8.07 -22.89
C TRP A 734 8.16 7.24 -23.52
N ARG A 735 6.88 7.58 -23.34
CA ARG A 735 5.76 6.83 -23.95
C ARG A 735 5.89 6.73 -25.47
N PHE A 736 6.16 7.85 -26.16
CA PHE A 736 6.39 7.85 -27.61
C PHE A 736 7.57 6.96 -27.99
N GLN A 737 8.71 7.13 -27.30
CA GLN A 737 9.91 6.35 -27.59
C GLN A 737 9.71 4.85 -27.30
N PHE A 738 9.02 4.52 -26.21
CA PHE A 738 8.72 3.16 -25.79
C PHE A 738 7.82 2.46 -26.81
N PHE A 739 6.69 3.07 -27.19
CA PHE A 739 5.80 2.52 -28.24
C PHE A 739 6.55 2.32 -29.55
N THR A 740 7.30 3.34 -29.99
CA THR A 740 8.04 3.28 -31.26
C THR A 740 9.08 2.15 -31.26
N ARG A 741 9.88 2.02 -30.20
CA ARG A 741 10.86 0.93 -30.06
C ARG A 741 10.20 -0.44 -29.97
N ALA A 742 9.08 -0.53 -29.26
CA ALA A 742 8.35 -1.79 -29.10
C ALA A 742 7.73 -2.27 -30.43
N PHE A 743 7.11 -1.37 -31.19
CA PHE A 743 6.56 -1.72 -32.51
C PHE A 743 7.64 -1.99 -33.53
N ALA A 744 8.76 -1.26 -33.49
CA ALA A 744 9.93 -1.54 -34.34
C ALA A 744 10.56 -2.91 -34.06
N ALA A 745 10.48 -3.39 -32.81
CA ALA A 745 10.88 -4.74 -32.41
C ALA A 745 9.92 -5.82 -32.93
N GLY A 746 8.68 -5.45 -33.26
CA GLY A 746 7.60 -6.34 -33.67
C GLY A 746 6.68 -6.80 -32.53
N ILE A 747 6.75 -6.18 -31.34
CA ILE A 747 5.82 -6.42 -30.23
C ILE A 747 4.43 -5.95 -30.66
N ARG A 748 3.42 -6.82 -30.54
CA ARG A 748 2.10 -6.66 -31.18
C ARG A 748 1.13 -5.80 -30.38
N LYS A 749 1.24 -5.85 -29.05
CA LYS A 749 0.47 -5.00 -28.15
C LYS A 749 1.34 -4.44 -27.06
N VAL A 750 1.09 -3.20 -26.68
CA VAL A 750 1.78 -2.49 -25.60
C VAL A 750 0.78 -1.90 -24.62
N VAL A 751 1.13 -1.94 -23.34
CA VAL A 751 0.26 -1.46 -22.26
C VAL A 751 0.52 0.01 -21.93
N VAL A 752 -0.56 0.70 -21.58
CA VAL A 752 -0.59 2.04 -21.00
C VAL A 752 -1.01 1.90 -19.54
N MET A 753 -0.02 1.66 -18.68
CA MET A 753 -0.25 1.48 -17.24
C MET A 753 -0.18 2.83 -16.52
N ASP A 754 -1.24 3.17 -15.77
CA ASP A 754 -1.30 4.27 -14.80
C ASP A 754 -0.69 5.61 -15.31
N ALA A 755 -1.01 5.99 -16.55
CA ALA A 755 -0.46 7.18 -17.20
C ALA A 755 -0.87 8.48 -16.47
N SER A 756 0.10 9.35 -16.17
CA SER A 756 -0.19 10.69 -15.62
C SER A 756 -0.84 11.62 -16.66
N PRO A 757 -1.41 12.78 -16.29
CA PRO A 757 -2.16 13.62 -17.23
C PRO A 757 -1.39 14.00 -18.51
N LEU A 758 -0.10 14.36 -18.40
CA LEU A 758 0.71 14.67 -19.57
C LEU A 758 1.04 13.42 -20.41
N GLU A 759 1.23 12.26 -19.76
CA GLU A 759 1.35 10.98 -20.48
C GLU A 759 0.05 10.63 -21.22
N GLN A 760 -1.12 10.90 -20.64
CA GLN A 760 -2.41 10.66 -21.30
C GLN A 760 -2.56 11.50 -22.57
N ILE A 761 -2.15 12.78 -22.53
CA ILE A 761 -2.13 13.65 -23.72
C ILE A 761 -1.17 13.08 -24.78
N ALA A 762 0.02 12.64 -24.37
CA ALA A 762 0.98 12.03 -25.27
C ALA A 762 0.40 10.76 -25.90
N VAL A 763 -0.09 9.81 -25.09
CA VAL A 763 -0.70 8.57 -25.57
C VAL A 763 -1.79 8.88 -26.58
N LYS A 764 -2.71 9.80 -26.28
CA LYS A 764 -3.75 10.23 -27.21
C LYS A 764 -3.18 10.72 -28.54
N ALA A 765 -2.21 11.64 -28.50
CA ALA A 765 -1.59 12.19 -29.71
C ALA A 765 -0.91 11.10 -30.56
N TYR A 766 -0.25 10.13 -29.91
CA TYR A 766 0.39 9.02 -30.59
C TYR A 766 -0.63 8.07 -31.24
N VAL A 767 -1.66 7.66 -30.48
CA VAL A 767 -2.70 6.74 -30.93
C VAL A 767 -3.52 7.33 -32.08
N GLU A 768 -3.84 8.63 -32.04
CA GLU A 768 -4.55 9.32 -33.12
C GLU A 768 -3.75 9.36 -34.43
N VAL A 769 -2.43 9.51 -34.36
CA VAL A 769 -1.57 9.56 -35.55
C VAL A 769 -1.25 8.15 -36.07
N LEU A 770 -1.01 7.21 -35.15
CA LEU A 770 -0.57 5.83 -35.41
C LEU A 770 -1.56 4.80 -34.85
N PRO A 771 -2.83 4.76 -35.29
CA PRO A 771 -3.77 3.73 -34.84
C PRO A 771 -3.32 2.32 -35.25
N ARG A 772 -2.53 2.21 -36.33
CA ARG A 772 -1.90 1.00 -36.84
C ARG A 772 -0.39 1.23 -37.06
N PRO A 773 0.46 1.03 -36.04
CA PRO A 773 1.87 1.37 -36.05
C PRO A 773 2.73 0.30 -36.74
N PHE A 774 2.21 -0.38 -37.76
CA PHE A 774 2.94 -1.43 -38.48
C PHE A 774 2.87 -1.23 -40.00
N PRO A 775 3.98 -1.43 -40.73
CA PRO A 775 5.33 -1.69 -40.19
C PRO A 775 5.95 -0.44 -39.56
N MET A 776 6.57 -0.59 -38.39
CA MET A 776 7.45 0.43 -37.79
C MET A 776 8.90 0.08 -38.10
N LEU A 777 9.60 0.95 -38.80
CA LEU A 777 10.95 0.70 -39.30
C LEU A 777 11.95 1.67 -38.69
N ALA A 778 13.13 1.19 -38.30
CA ALA A 778 14.26 2.07 -38.01
C ALA A 778 14.72 2.75 -39.31
N ALA A 779 14.90 4.06 -39.28
CA ALA A 779 15.13 4.88 -40.47
C ALA A 779 16.14 6.03 -40.24
N SER A 780 17.00 5.91 -39.23
CA SER A 780 18.04 6.91 -38.95
C SER A 780 19.04 7.10 -40.10
N ASP A 781 19.23 6.08 -40.94
CA ASP A 781 20.06 6.12 -42.15
C ASP A 781 19.38 6.81 -43.35
N GLN A 782 18.08 7.11 -43.24
CA GLN A 782 17.29 7.78 -44.28
C GLN A 782 17.15 9.28 -44.06
N ILE A 783 17.64 9.81 -42.94
CA ILE A 783 17.61 11.24 -42.62
C ILE A 783 19.01 11.86 -42.81
N GLU A 784 19.07 13.15 -43.12
CA GLU A 784 20.34 13.89 -43.09
C GLU A 784 20.45 14.63 -41.76
N VAL A 785 21.49 14.32 -41.00
CA VAL A 785 21.82 15.03 -39.76
C VAL A 785 22.74 16.20 -40.13
N VAL A 786 22.22 17.41 -40.02
CA VAL A 786 22.97 18.65 -40.29
C VAL A 786 23.90 18.98 -39.12
N ASP A 787 23.41 18.77 -37.89
CA ASP A 787 24.18 18.97 -36.64
C ASP A 787 23.67 18.03 -35.54
N GLY A 788 24.55 17.66 -34.60
CA GLY A 788 24.23 16.78 -33.48
C GLY A 788 24.09 15.30 -33.85
N SER A 789 23.21 14.59 -33.15
CA SER A 789 22.90 13.17 -33.39
C SER A 789 21.40 12.93 -33.17
N ALA A 790 20.76 12.18 -34.06
CA ALA A 790 19.32 11.97 -34.02
C ALA A 790 18.97 10.50 -34.28
N VAL A 791 17.82 10.10 -33.77
CA VAL A 791 17.22 8.79 -34.01
C VAL A 791 15.93 9.00 -34.79
N ALA A 792 15.71 8.20 -35.83
CA ALA A 792 14.51 8.25 -36.63
C ALA A 792 13.90 6.86 -36.84
N PHE A 793 12.57 6.83 -36.79
CA PHE A 793 11.75 5.71 -37.20
C PHE A 793 10.70 6.19 -38.21
N GLN A 794 10.19 5.26 -39.00
CA GLN A 794 9.16 5.52 -39.99
C GLN A 794 8.07 4.45 -39.91
N CYS A 795 6.82 4.91 -39.89
CA CYS A 795 5.64 4.06 -40.11
C CYS A 795 5.06 4.37 -41.50
N LEU A 796 4.74 3.32 -42.25
CA LEU A 796 4.17 3.43 -43.60
C LEU A 796 2.66 3.16 -43.54
N ASP A 797 1.86 3.99 -44.21
CA ASP A 797 0.42 3.75 -44.35
C ASP A 797 0.09 2.72 -45.45
N GLY A 798 1.09 2.30 -46.25
CA GLY A 798 0.95 1.28 -47.29
C GLY A 798 2.29 0.90 -47.95
N ASP A 799 2.26 -0.04 -48.89
CA ASP A 799 3.48 -0.66 -49.47
C ASP A 799 4.10 0.12 -50.66
N GLY A 800 3.46 1.20 -51.11
CA GLY A 800 3.91 2.01 -52.24
C GLY A 800 4.95 3.07 -51.88
N VAL A 801 5.81 3.46 -52.82
CA VAL A 801 6.81 4.54 -52.63
C VAL A 801 6.14 5.89 -52.34
N GLU A 802 4.94 6.10 -52.88
CA GLU A 802 4.09 7.28 -52.64
C GLU A 802 3.13 7.14 -51.45
N ALA A 803 3.21 6.03 -50.69
CA ALA A 803 2.36 5.86 -49.52
C ALA A 803 2.64 6.96 -48.48
N GLY A 804 1.56 7.40 -47.83
CA GLY A 804 1.66 8.26 -46.66
C GLY A 804 2.58 7.65 -45.62
N ARG A 805 3.32 8.49 -44.92
CA ARG A 805 4.29 8.08 -43.92
C ARG A 805 4.22 8.97 -42.70
N VAL A 806 4.53 8.39 -41.56
CA VAL A 806 4.74 9.13 -40.31
C VAL A 806 6.16 8.88 -39.86
N TRP A 807 6.92 9.95 -39.70
CA TRP A 807 8.24 9.88 -39.09
C TRP A 807 8.13 10.11 -37.59
N ILE A 808 8.94 9.40 -36.81
CA ILE A 808 9.08 9.60 -35.38
C ILE A 808 10.55 9.88 -35.13
N VAL A 809 10.87 11.10 -34.71
CA VAL A 809 12.25 11.58 -34.61
C VAL A 809 12.52 12.27 -33.28
N TRP A 810 13.72 12.07 -32.75
CA TRP A 810 14.23 12.77 -31.57
C TRP A 810 15.75 12.91 -31.63
N ALA A 811 16.30 13.88 -30.89
CA ALA A 811 17.74 13.95 -30.67
C ALA A 811 18.20 12.71 -29.88
N GLN A 812 19.41 12.22 -30.13
CA GLN A 812 19.94 11.10 -29.36
C GLN A 812 20.17 11.53 -27.90
N ALA A 813 19.84 10.65 -26.94
CA ALA A 813 20.00 10.97 -25.53
C ALA A 813 21.47 11.26 -25.21
N ASP A 814 21.71 12.27 -24.36
CA ASP A 814 23.05 12.68 -23.91
C ASP A 814 24.00 13.20 -25.02
N THR A 815 23.49 13.54 -26.21
CA THR A 815 24.29 14.13 -27.30
C THR A 815 24.01 15.62 -27.57
N GLY A 816 23.08 16.22 -26.82
CA GLY A 816 22.63 17.60 -27.04
C GLY A 816 21.52 17.71 -28.10
N ASP A 817 21.27 18.93 -28.58
CA ASP A 817 20.29 19.19 -29.63
C ASP A 817 20.74 18.59 -30.97
N ALA A 818 19.79 18.36 -31.88
CA ALA A 818 20.09 17.89 -33.23
C ALA A 818 19.31 18.70 -34.27
N MET A 819 19.96 19.01 -35.39
CA MET A 819 19.32 19.60 -36.57
C MET A 819 19.29 18.56 -37.69
N ILE A 820 18.11 18.27 -38.22
CA ILE A 820 17.94 17.26 -39.26
C ILE A 820 17.16 17.80 -40.47
N ASP A 821 17.45 17.27 -41.66
CA ASP A 821 16.67 17.44 -42.87
C ASP A 821 15.96 16.13 -43.22
N LEU A 822 14.65 16.10 -42.97
CA LEU A 822 13.79 14.95 -43.17
C LEU A 822 13.26 14.92 -44.61
N PRO A 823 13.40 13.81 -45.35
CA PRO A 823 12.76 13.67 -46.67
C PRO A 823 11.25 13.50 -46.52
N VAL A 824 10.48 14.24 -47.31
CA VAL A 824 9.01 14.23 -47.28
C VAL A 824 8.44 14.23 -48.70
N ILE A 825 7.25 13.67 -48.86
CA ILE A 825 6.54 13.62 -50.15
C ILE A 825 5.68 14.88 -50.33
N GLY A 826 4.99 15.32 -49.27
CA GLY A 826 4.08 16.45 -49.32
C GLY A 826 4.78 17.82 -49.31
N ASP A 827 4.14 18.82 -49.92
CA ASP A 827 4.57 20.22 -49.83
C ASP A 827 4.47 20.79 -48.40
N HIS A 828 3.71 20.13 -47.53
CA HIS A 828 3.55 20.46 -46.12
C HIS A 828 3.45 19.18 -45.29
N VAL A 829 3.97 19.24 -44.06
CA VAL A 829 3.80 18.18 -43.07
C VAL A 829 3.15 18.73 -41.81
N GLN A 830 2.46 17.86 -41.07
CA GLN A 830 1.99 18.19 -39.72
C GLN A 830 2.97 17.62 -38.69
N ILE A 831 3.51 18.49 -37.84
CA ILE A 831 4.33 18.11 -36.70
C ILE A 831 3.45 17.99 -35.47
N VAL A 832 3.53 16.88 -34.75
CA VAL A 832 2.80 16.64 -33.50
C VAL A 832 3.81 16.45 -32.36
N SER A 833 3.73 17.29 -31.33
CA SER A 833 4.57 17.20 -30.15
C SER A 833 4.01 16.23 -29.10
N VAL A 834 4.84 15.84 -28.13
CA VAL A 834 4.42 15.05 -26.96
C VAL A 834 3.27 15.70 -26.19
N GLY A 835 3.22 17.05 -26.17
CA GLY A 835 2.13 17.81 -25.54
C GLY A 835 0.85 17.88 -26.37
N GLY A 836 0.76 17.15 -27.49
CA GLY A 836 -0.40 17.14 -28.38
C GLY A 836 -0.54 18.40 -29.25
N GLN A 837 0.46 19.29 -29.25
CA GLN A 837 0.44 20.49 -30.11
C GLN A 837 0.69 20.07 -31.56
N ARG A 838 -0.07 20.67 -32.48
CA ARG A 838 0.03 20.39 -33.91
C ARG A 838 0.46 21.65 -34.67
N GLU A 839 1.52 21.54 -35.47
CA GLU A 839 2.06 22.64 -36.29
C GLU A 839 2.16 22.19 -37.75
N MET A 840 1.71 23.04 -38.69
CA MET A 840 1.92 22.79 -40.12
C MET A 840 3.25 23.42 -40.55
N LYS A 841 4.13 22.64 -41.17
CA LYS A 841 5.43 23.10 -41.64
C LYS A 841 5.58 22.87 -43.15
N PRO A 842 5.94 23.91 -43.94
CA PRO A 842 6.17 23.75 -45.37
C PRO A 842 7.45 22.95 -45.62
N ALA A 843 7.43 22.12 -46.66
CA ALA A 843 8.60 21.46 -47.20
C ALA A 843 9.29 22.36 -48.21
N SER A 844 10.63 22.36 -48.21
CA SER A 844 11.46 23.04 -49.20
C SER A 844 12.28 21.99 -49.93
N GLN A 845 12.12 21.90 -51.26
CA GLN A 845 12.82 20.93 -52.10
C GLN A 845 12.60 19.47 -51.65
N GLY A 846 11.38 19.12 -51.25
CA GLY A 846 11.03 17.76 -50.79
C GLY A 846 11.59 17.42 -49.40
N ARG A 847 11.98 18.42 -48.61
CA ARG A 847 12.55 18.21 -47.27
C ARG A 847 12.00 19.18 -46.24
N VAL A 848 11.97 18.73 -44.99
CA VAL A 848 11.60 19.57 -43.83
C VAL A 848 12.75 19.58 -42.84
N ARG A 849 13.25 20.78 -42.54
CA ARG A 849 14.29 21.00 -41.53
C ARG A 849 13.70 21.06 -40.14
N LEU A 850 14.21 20.28 -39.19
CA LEU A 850 13.73 20.21 -37.82
C LEU A 850 14.87 20.40 -36.82
N LEU A 851 14.62 21.22 -35.80
CA LEU A 851 15.45 21.29 -34.59
C LEU A 851 14.81 20.38 -33.54
N LEU A 852 15.57 19.40 -33.08
CA LEU A 852 15.18 18.43 -32.07
C LEU A 852 15.90 18.78 -30.76
N GLY A 853 15.12 19.06 -29.72
CA GLY A 853 15.66 19.39 -28.40
C GLY A 853 16.31 18.17 -27.75
N GLY A 854 17.54 18.35 -27.27
CA GLY A 854 18.29 17.36 -26.51
C GLY A 854 17.80 17.23 -25.07
N ASP A 855 18.01 16.06 -24.49
CA ASP A 855 17.90 15.82 -23.06
C ASP A 855 18.91 14.73 -22.68
N PRO A 856 19.57 14.82 -21.51
CA PRO A 856 20.55 13.81 -21.10
C PRO A 856 19.97 12.42 -20.86
N LYS A 857 18.63 12.28 -20.79
CA LYS A 857 17.95 11.03 -20.41
C LYS A 857 16.87 10.63 -21.41
N MET A 858 15.96 11.56 -21.71
CA MET A 858 14.76 11.28 -22.50
C MET A 858 14.39 12.48 -23.37
N PRO A 859 15.06 12.67 -24.52
CA PRO A 859 14.76 13.75 -25.45
C PRO A 859 13.31 13.67 -25.94
N ALA A 860 12.63 14.81 -26.08
CA ALA A 860 11.24 14.81 -26.50
C ALA A 860 11.13 14.45 -28.00
N PRO A 861 10.42 13.36 -28.36
CA PRO A 861 10.18 13.03 -29.75
C PRO A 861 9.08 13.89 -30.39
N VAL A 862 9.11 13.97 -31.71
CA VAL A 862 8.04 14.55 -32.53
C VAL A 862 7.58 13.55 -33.58
N LEU A 863 6.27 13.57 -33.86
CA LEU A 863 5.70 12.87 -35.00
C LEU A 863 5.63 13.84 -36.17
N VAL A 864 6.06 13.43 -37.36
CA VAL A 864 5.95 14.22 -38.59
C VAL A 864 5.06 13.44 -39.54
N VAL A 865 3.82 13.90 -39.67
CA VAL A 865 2.80 13.29 -40.51
C VAL A 865 2.94 13.84 -41.92
N ASP A 866 3.41 12.98 -42.81
CA ASP A 866 3.63 13.22 -44.24
C ASP A 866 2.68 12.31 -45.03
N ARG A 867 1.40 12.65 -44.97
CA ARG A 867 0.34 11.98 -45.72
C ARG A 867 -0.02 12.86 -46.91
N ALA A 868 -0.05 12.29 -48.11
CA ALA A 868 -0.60 12.99 -49.27
C ALA A 868 -2.02 13.46 -48.92
N LYS A 869 -2.40 14.68 -49.31
CA LYS A 869 -3.78 15.13 -49.18
C LYS A 869 -4.67 14.07 -49.84
N GLU A 870 -5.55 13.44 -49.07
CA GLU A 870 -6.68 12.72 -49.64
C GLU A 870 -7.34 13.67 -50.63
N GLY A 871 -7.30 13.29 -51.91
CA GLY A 871 -8.10 13.97 -52.92
C GLY A 871 -9.53 13.97 -52.43
N SER A 872 -10.12 15.15 -52.33
CA SER A 872 -11.53 15.36 -51.99
C SER A 872 -12.43 14.31 -52.67
N GLY A 873 -12.97 13.37 -51.90
CA GLY A 873 -14.03 12.48 -52.39
C GLY A 873 -13.91 11.01 -52.00
N ALA A 874 -13.94 10.70 -50.71
CA ALA A 874 -14.67 9.54 -50.17
C ALA A 874 -14.71 9.67 -48.65
N GLU A 875 -15.86 10.04 -48.10
CA GLU A 875 -16.15 9.86 -46.67
C GLU A 875 -15.94 8.38 -46.34
N ILE A 876 -14.91 8.08 -45.56
CA ILE A 876 -14.84 6.87 -44.76
C ILE A 876 -15.57 7.22 -43.47
N ASP A 877 -16.83 6.78 -43.37
CA ASP A 877 -17.56 6.77 -42.09
C ASP A 877 -16.75 5.94 -41.09
N ILE A 878 -16.29 6.60 -40.02
CA ILE A 878 -15.65 5.99 -38.84
C ILE A 878 -16.72 5.72 -37.79
#